data_AF-A0A221W543-F1
#
_entry.id   AF-A0A221W543-F1
#
_cell.length_a   1.000
_cell.length_b   1.000
_cell.length_c   1.000
_cell.angle_alpha   90.00
_cell.angle_beta   90.00
_cell.angle_gamma   90.00
#
_symmetry.space_group_name_H-M   'P 1'
#
loop_
_entity.id
_entity.type
_entity.pdbx_description
1 polymer ?
#
loop_
_entity_poly.entity_id
_entity_poly.type
_entity_poly.pdbx_seq_one_letter_code
_entity_poly.pdbx_strand_id
1 'polypeptide(L)'
;MLTMQDAILALTKYWTDQGCMVVQPLNTEVGAGTLNPATVLRVLGPEPWRTAYVEPSVRPDDSRYGENPNRLQTHTQFQVILKPDPGDPQELYLGSLAAIGIDVEAHDVRFVEDNWDFPALGAWGLGWEVWLDGLEITQFTYFQQAGGATLDPISVEITYGLERILMALQNVSHFKDIAFAPGISYGEAFGQAEYEMSRYYLDDADVAMNRRLFDEYANEARRLLDARLPMPAHYYVLKCSHTFNVLDARGAVSTTERAKAFGRTRALTRDVVRLWAERREELGHPLGVAEALPAATVPDELPSVSEPATLLFEVGTEELPAAEVRRAAEAMRTALTEKLAATRLGHGRISTYATPRRIVAVVEAVEPGEPDAERTVRGPRVANAFDAAGAPTKAAAGFARGQGVDVADLGRAVIDGVEFVVAVKTDVGRGAVTVLSELLSSVVLELRADKNMRWNDSTLSYSRPVRWLLAMLGDVGVPVAASSLLSGVTTRVHRTAATPTVGVPHAEGYVDFLASHGIVVDIDVRRGQIVGAAQRLVSEVGGTVDFDGEAVLLEEIVNLVEQPTPILGSFSEHYLELPDEILTTVMRKHQRYLPVRDAAGALMPYFVAVANGACDHDAVRAGNEGVLRARYEDAAFFWRADLAVKPETMKLGLERLAFEERLGSMADRTERIAAVARELGDAAVAAPEGVQSSGDRLVPLSGEERQTLDRAAQLVKFDLGSQMVVELTSLAGTMAREYALRAGESPSVAAALYDMEQPRSAGGTLPATVPGALLSLADRLDLLVGLFGVGASPTGSSDPFGLRRAALGLISVLRSFPQLRQVTVSRALRIAADVLATQGIEVTDSALAEAHEFVVRRYEQQLLDAGHQHAVVAAVLPLADSPITADETLAEVNRRTADPTFVELAAALQRVRRIVPDDAPATYDAAHITEPAEVALRTAWERVEASLGGTTPDLARFVEEAAPIVAPIAAFFDDVLVMAEDAQVRAARLGLLASIRDAAAPVLDWRALGTALSKD
;
A
#
# COMPACT_ATOMS: atom_id res chain seq x y z
N MET A 1 8.02 -10.41 43.44
CA MET A 1 8.11 -10.63 41.98
C MET A 1 6.86 -11.37 41.56
N LEU A 2 6.12 -10.84 40.58
CA LEU A 2 4.91 -11.47 40.06
C LEU A 2 5.31 -12.69 39.21
N THR A 3 4.82 -13.88 39.55
CA THR A 3 5.05 -15.09 38.73
C THR A 3 4.09 -15.15 37.54
N MET A 4 4.37 -15.98 36.54
CA MET A 4 3.45 -16.20 35.42
C MET A 4 2.08 -16.70 35.88
N GLN A 5 2.06 -17.59 36.87
CA GLN A 5 0.83 -18.07 37.50
C GLN A 5 0.04 -16.93 38.16
N ASP A 6 0.72 -16.04 38.89
CA ASP A 6 0.05 -14.90 39.54
C ASP A 6 -0.54 -13.93 38.51
N ALA A 7 0.18 -13.66 37.41
CA ALA A 7 -0.30 -12.81 36.33
C ALA A 7 -1.56 -13.37 35.64
N ILE A 8 -1.59 -14.68 35.36
CA ILE A 8 -2.78 -15.34 34.80
C ILE A 8 -3.98 -15.21 35.74
N LEU A 9 -3.78 -15.42 37.05
CA LEU A 9 -4.85 -15.28 38.05
C LEU A 9 -5.36 -13.84 38.15
N ALA A 10 -4.45 -12.86 38.13
CA ALA A 10 -4.78 -11.44 38.18
C ALA A 10 -5.57 -10.99 36.94
N LEU A 11 -5.15 -11.38 35.73
CA LEU A 11 -5.88 -11.08 34.48
C LEU A 11 -7.25 -11.76 34.45
N THR A 12 -7.31 -13.03 34.85
CA THR A 12 -8.59 -13.78 34.93
C THR A 12 -9.56 -13.06 35.87
N LYS A 13 -9.08 -12.66 37.06
CA LYS A 13 -9.89 -11.90 38.01
C LYS A 13 -10.34 -10.56 37.43
N TYR A 14 -9.40 -9.77 36.89
CA TYR A 14 -9.69 -8.45 36.33
C TYR A 14 -10.78 -8.52 35.27
N TRP A 15 -10.64 -9.39 34.27
CA TRP A 15 -11.62 -9.50 33.21
C TRP A 15 -12.95 -10.10 33.66
N THR A 16 -12.94 -10.98 34.67
CA THR A 16 -14.18 -11.43 35.33
C THR A 16 -14.91 -10.27 35.99
N ASP A 17 -14.18 -9.37 36.68
CA ASP A 17 -14.76 -8.17 37.30
C ASP A 17 -15.31 -7.19 36.24
N GLN A 18 -14.75 -7.20 35.02
CA GLN A 18 -15.29 -6.47 33.84
C GLN A 18 -16.46 -7.20 33.14
N GLY A 19 -16.94 -8.33 33.67
CA GLY A 19 -18.09 -9.05 33.16
C GLY A 19 -17.79 -10.07 32.06
N CYS A 20 -16.53 -10.49 31.88
CA CYS A 20 -16.19 -11.59 30.99
C CYS A 20 -16.48 -12.95 31.64
N MET A 21 -17.02 -13.88 30.86
CA MET A 21 -17.05 -15.29 31.21
C MET A 21 -15.65 -15.90 31.05
N VAL A 22 -15.21 -16.72 32.00
CA VAL A 22 -13.93 -17.43 31.88
C VAL A 22 -14.11 -18.71 31.08
N VAL A 23 -13.35 -18.84 29.98
CA VAL A 23 -13.28 -20.06 29.17
C VAL A 23 -11.98 -20.81 29.49
N GLN A 24 -11.96 -22.12 29.24
CA GLN A 24 -10.76 -22.94 29.41
C GLN A 24 -9.98 -23.03 28.09
N PRO A 25 -8.65 -23.24 28.16
CA PRO A 25 -7.85 -23.56 26.98
C PRO A 25 -8.48 -24.66 26.12
N LEU A 26 -8.33 -24.54 24.80
CA LEU A 26 -8.83 -25.56 23.90
C LEU A 26 -8.01 -26.85 24.05
N ASN A 27 -8.68 -27.99 23.90
CA ASN A 27 -8.06 -29.31 24.02
C ASN A 27 -7.47 -29.84 22.70
N THR A 28 -7.19 -28.96 21.74
CA THR A 28 -6.51 -29.28 20.46
C THR A 28 -5.60 -28.12 20.08
N GLU A 29 -4.58 -28.40 19.28
CA GLU A 29 -3.58 -27.43 18.84
C GLU A 29 -4.21 -26.31 18.01
N VAL A 30 -3.94 -25.07 18.40
CA VAL A 30 -4.34 -23.86 17.70
C VAL A 30 -3.18 -22.87 17.70
N GLY A 31 -3.02 -22.09 16.62
CA GLY A 31 -1.94 -21.09 16.52
C GLY A 31 -2.22 -19.77 17.23
N ALA A 32 -3.45 -19.56 17.70
CA ALA A 32 -3.90 -18.37 18.42
C ALA A 32 -5.26 -18.61 19.13
N GLY A 33 -5.54 -17.84 20.18
CA GLY A 33 -6.83 -17.78 20.87
C GLY A 33 -8.01 -17.49 19.95
N THR A 34 -7.78 -16.78 18.85
CA THR A 34 -8.77 -16.49 17.81
C THR A 34 -9.45 -17.74 17.24
N LEU A 35 -8.70 -18.83 17.08
CA LEU A 35 -9.16 -20.09 16.48
C LEU A 35 -10.10 -20.90 17.40
N ASN A 36 -10.07 -20.60 18.70
CA ASN A 36 -10.95 -21.25 19.67
C ASN A 36 -12.42 -20.94 19.30
N PRO A 37 -13.34 -21.92 19.35
CA PRO A 37 -14.77 -21.71 19.14
C PRO A 37 -15.37 -20.59 20.02
N ALA A 38 -14.80 -20.33 21.19
CA ALA A 38 -15.19 -19.23 22.07
C ALA A 38 -14.88 -17.83 21.50
N THR A 39 -14.08 -17.74 20.44
CA THR A 39 -13.84 -16.52 19.65
C THR A 39 -14.47 -16.61 18.27
N VAL A 40 -13.87 -17.35 17.32
CA VAL A 40 -14.25 -17.28 15.88
C VAL A 40 -15.73 -17.60 15.60
N LEU A 41 -16.36 -18.48 16.39
CA LEU A 41 -17.78 -18.77 16.23
C LEU A 41 -18.67 -17.79 17.00
N ARG A 42 -18.17 -17.19 18.08
CA ARG A 42 -18.97 -16.31 18.97
C ARG A 42 -18.98 -14.85 18.55
N VAL A 43 -17.99 -14.42 17.76
CA VAL A 43 -18.02 -13.10 17.12
C VAL A 43 -19.13 -12.98 16.07
N LEU A 44 -19.69 -14.11 15.60
CA LEU A 44 -20.77 -14.16 14.61
C LEU A 44 -22.16 -13.87 15.19
N GLY A 45 -23.02 -13.33 14.34
CA GLY A 45 -24.43 -13.08 14.64
C GLY A 45 -24.66 -11.96 15.67
N PRO A 46 -25.91 -11.70 16.04
CA PRO A 46 -26.28 -10.55 16.87
C PRO A 46 -26.06 -10.75 18.37
N GLU A 47 -25.73 -11.97 18.82
CA GLU A 47 -25.63 -12.29 20.24
C GLU A 47 -24.45 -11.56 20.90
N PRO A 48 -24.64 -10.91 22.07
CA PRO A 48 -23.55 -10.33 22.84
C PRO A 48 -22.67 -11.45 23.41
N TRP A 49 -21.37 -11.17 23.54
CA TRP A 49 -20.39 -12.14 24.02
C TRP A 49 -19.18 -11.45 24.65
N ARG A 50 -18.93 -11.72 25.93
CA ARG A 50 -17.75 -11.24 26.66
C ARG A 50 -17.04 -12.43 27.29
N THR A 51 -15.80 -12.70 26.89
CA THR A 51 -15.05 -13.85 27.39
C THR A 51 -13.58 -13.51 27.60
N ALA A 52 -12.94 -14.21 28.54
CA ALA A 52 -11.50 -14.13 28.79
C ALA A 52 -10.94 -15.54 29.09
N TYR A 53 -9.78 -15.89 28.57
CA TYR A 53 -9.17 -17.22 28.79
C TYR A 53 -7.69 -17.25 28.43
N VAL A 54 -6.99 -18.27 28.94
CA VAL A 54 -5.64 -18.61 28.50
C VAL A 54 -5.72 -19.53 27.28
N GLU A 55 -4.85 -19.34 26.29
CA GLU A 55 -4.71 -20.23 25.14
C GLU A 55 -3.23 -20.55 24.86
N PRO A 56 -2.77 -21.79 25.14
CA PRO A 56 -1.50 -22.31 24.66
C PRO A 56 -1.53 -22.37 23.12
N SER A 57 -0.74 -21.51 22.49
CA SER A 57 -0.76 -21.28 21.06
C SER A 57 0.45 -21.91 20.39
N VAL A 58 0.20 -22.87 19.50
CA VAL A 58 1.21 -23.72 18.85
C VAL A 58 1.53 -23.21 17.44
N ARG A 59 2.78 -22.80 17.22
CA ARG A 59 3.34 -22.29 15.97
C ARG A 59 4.60 -23.07 15.58
N PRO A 60 4.46 -24.14 14.77
CA PRO A 60 5.59 -24.95 14.31
C PRO A 60 6.76 -24.15 13.70
N ASP A 61 6.49 -23.09 12.94
CA ASP A 61 7.52 -22.26 12.30
C ASP A 61 8.37 -21.45 13.30
N ASP A 62 7.86 -21.22 14.52
CA ASP A 62 8.57 -20.51 15.60
C ASP A 62 9.51 -21.43 16.40
N SER A 63 9.64 -22.70 16.00
CA SER A 63 10.54 -23.69 16.62
C SER A 63 12.01 -23.25 16.60
N ARG A 64 12.69 -23.28 17.75
CA ARG A 64 14.11 -22.89 17.88
C ARG A 64 14.91 -23.76 18.85
N TYR A 65 14.48 -25.01 19.07
CA TYR A 65 15.15 -25.98 19.96
C TYR A 65 15.32 -25.51 21.41
N GLY A 66 14.59 -24.46 21.81
CA GLY A 66 14.75 -23.77 23.08
C GLY A 66 16.06 -22.97 23.21
N GLU A 67 16.79 -22.75 22.13
CA GLU A 67 18.04 -21.97 22.12
C GLU A 67 17.79 -20.47 21.94
N ASN A 68 16.68 -20.11 21.30
CA ASN A 68 16.30 -18.71 21.14
C ASN A 68 15.66 -18.17 22.44
N PRO A 69 16.05 -16.95 22.89
CA PRO A 69 15.52 -16.39 24.12
C PRO A 69 14.03 -15.98 24.07
N ASN A 70 13.49 -15.70 22.89
CA ASN A 70 12.19 -15.05 22.69
C ASN A 70 11.21 -15.81 21.78
N ARG A 71 11.69 -16.79 21.01
CA ARG A 71 10.89 -17.61 20.08
C ARG A 71 10.75 -19.04 20.60
N LEU A 72 9.51 -19.50 20.65
CA LEU A 72 9.12 -20.80 21.17
C LEU A 72 7.94 -21.35 20.35
N GLN A 73 7.94 -22.67 20.08
CA GLN A 73 6.89 -23.28 19.26
C GLN A 73 5.53 -23.30 19.95
N THR A 74 5.47 -23.24 21.29
CA THR A 74 4.21 -23.08 22.04
C THR A 74 4.35 -21.95 23.04
N HIS A 75 3.60 -20.86 22.87
CA HIS A 75 3.57 -19.73 23.79
C HIS A 75 2.17 -19.55 24.40
N THR A 76 2.06 -18.77 25.47
CA THR A 76 0.83 -18.61 26.24
C THR A 76 0.18 -17.28 25.92
N GLN A 77 -0.94 -17.34 25.21
CA GLN A 77 -1.79 -16.17 25.01
C GLN A 77 -2.76 -16.03 26.18
N PHE A 78 -3.05 -14.80 26.59
CA PHE A 78 -4.29 -14.48 27.28
C PHE A 78 -5.21 -13.80 26.28
N GLN A 79 -6.41 -14.32 26.10
CA GLN A 79 -7.36 -13.92 25.07
C GLN A 79 -8.58 -13.27 25.71
N VAL A 80 -9.02 -12.14 25.16
CA VAL A 80 -10.26 -11.46 25.55
C VAL A 80 -11.07 -11.11 24.30
N ILE A 81 -12.38 -11.35 24.37
CA ILE A 81 -13.34 -10.87 23.37
C ILE A 81 -14.39 -10.02 24.07
N LEU A 82 -14.64 -8.84 23.54
CA LEU A 82 -15.70 -7.92 23.96
C LEU A 82 -16.64 -7.67 22.78
N LYS A 83 -17.86 -8.19 22.86
CA LYS A 83 -18.91 -8.02 21.85
C LYS A 83 -20.23 -7.61 22.51
N PRO A 84 -20.81 -6.46 22.14
CA PRO A 84 -20.26 -5.45 21.22
C PRO A 84 -19.01 -4.75 21.79
N ASP A 85 -18.33 -3.93 20.97
CA ASP A 85 -17.34 -2.94 21.43
C ASP A 85 -17.93 -2.09 22.59
N PRO A 86 -17.24 -1.98 23.74
CA PRO A 86 -17.76 -1.29 24.91
C PRO A 86 -17.69 0.24 24.85
N GLY A 87 -16.92 0.83 23.92
CA GLY A 87 -16.74 2.28 23.83
C GLY A 87 -15.44 2.81 24.45
N ASP A 88 -14.81 2.04 25.34
CA ASP A 88 -13.57 2.34 26.07
C ASP A 88 -12.60 1.14 26.18
N PRO A 89 -12.46 0.27 25.15
CA PRO A 89 -11.73 -0.98 25.32
C PRO A 89 -10.21 -0.78 25.53
N GLN A 90 -9.65 0.34 25.08
CA GLN A 90 -8.25 0.69 25.35
C GLN A 90 -8.02 1.07 26.81
N GLU A 91 -8.95 1.82 27.42
CA GLU A 91 -8.91 2.14 28.85
C GLU A 91 -9.04 0.87 29.70
N LEU A 92 -9.95 -0.05 29.33
CA LEU A 92 -10.08 -1.36 29.98
C LEU A 92 -8.80 -2.18 29.86
N TYR A 93 -8.11 -2.13 28.72
CA TYR A 93 -6.82 -2.79 28.53
C TYR A 93 -5.73 -2.20 29.42
N LEU A 94 -5.58 -0.87 29.46
CA LEU A 94 -4.58 -0.23 30.32
C LEU A 94 -4.79 -0.55 31.80
N GLY A 95 -6.05 -0.62 32.25
CA GLY A 95 -6.39 -1.06 33.60
C GLY A 95 -5.98 -2.52 33.88
N SER A 96 -5.96 -3.39 32.87
CA SER A 96 -5.52 -4.78 33.02
C SER A 96 -3.99 -4.89 33.18
N LEU A 97 -3.22 -4.02 32.51
CA LEU A 97 -1.77 -3.91 32.68
C LEU A 97 -1.43 -3.46 34.11
N ALA A 98 -2.15 -2.46 34.62
CA ALA A 98 -2.01 -2.03 36.01
C ALA A 98 -2.35 -3.15 37.01
N ALA A 99 -3.35 -3.99 36.71
CA ALA A 99 -3.73 -5.12 37.55
C ALA A 99 -2.64 -6.21 37.66
N ILE A 100 -1.73 -6.29 36.69
CA ILE A 100 -0.52 -7.14 36.73
C ILE A 100 0.75 -6.37 37.13
N GLY A 101 0.60 -5.16 37.70
CA GLY A 101 1.70 -4.42 38.29
C GLY A 101 2.57 -3.62 37.31
N ILE A 102 2.11 -3.39 36.08
CA ILE A 102 2.76 -2.44 35.15
C ILE A 102 2.34 -1.02 35.51
N ASP A 103 3.31 -0.14 35.76
CA ASP A 103 3.07 1.28 35.95
C ASP A 103 2.98 1.98 34.59
N VAL A 104 1.75 2.13 34.08
CA VAL A 104 1.50 2.74 32.76
C VAL A 104 1.88 4.23 32.70
N GLU A 105 2.17 4.90 33.82
CA GLU A 105 2.67 6.28 33.85
C GLU A 105 4.20 6.35 33.72
N ALA A 106 4.91 5.32 34.20
CA ALA A 106 6.36 5.23 34.10
C ALA A 106 6.83 4.80 32.70
N HIS A 107 5.98 4.09 31.96
CA HIS A 107 6.33 3.44 30.70
C HIS A 107 5.67 4.09 29.47
N ASP A 108 6.29 3.91 28.31
CA ASP A 108 5.79 4.34 27.02
C ASP A 108 4.89 3.24 26.42
N VAL A 109 3.57 3.35 26.68
CA VAL A 109 2.56 2.45 26.11
C VAL A 109 1.99 3.03 24.82
N ARG A 110 2.31 2.43 23.67
CA ARG A 110 1.90 2.92 22.34
C ARG A 110 1.02 1.92 21.61
N PHE A 111 -0.03 2.43 20.97
CA PHE A 111 -0.89 1.69 20.05
C PHE A 111 -0.42 1.99 18.62
N VAL A 112 0.40 1.12 18.05
CA VAL A 112 0.96 1.29 16.71
C VAL A 112 0.10 0.49 15.73
N GLU A 113 -0.24 1.05 14.57
CA GLU A 113 -1.08 0.34 13.61
C GLU A 113 -0.48 -1.02 13.24
N ASP A 114 -1.30 -2.06 13.41
CA ASP A 114 -1.10 -3.34 12.76
C ASP A 114 -2.47 -3.94 12.39
N ASN A 115 -2.68 -4.17 11.10
CA ASN A 115 -3.96 -4.66 10.60
C ASN A 115 -3.90 -6.17 10.47
N TRP A 116 -4.83 -6.84 11.14
CA TRP A 116 -4.85 -8.29 11.21
C TRP A 116 -5.69 -8.90 10.07
N ASP A 117 -5.08 -9.79 9.29
CA ASP A 117 -5.77 -10.61 8.29
C ASP A 117 -5.34 -12.06 8.47
N PHE A 118 -6.32 -12.97 8.50
CA PHE A 118 -6.11 -14.40 8.51
C PHE A 118 -6.83 -15.02 7.30
N PRO A 119 -6.15 -15.06 6.13
CA PRO A 119 -6.77 -15.46 4.87
C PRO A 119 -7.39 -16.85 4.87
N ALA A 120 -6.81 -17.79 5.62
CA ALA A 120 -7.28 -19.17 5.72
C ALA A 120 -8.60 -19.31 6.52
N LEU A 121 -8.92 -18.35 7.40
CA LEU A 121 -10.21 -18.26 8.10
C LEU A 121 -11.19 -17.33 7.39
N GLY A 122 -10.73 -16.52 6.43
CA GLY A 122 -11.52 -15.42 5.88
C GLY A 122 -11.95 -14.43 6.96
N ALA A 123 -11.09 -14.22 7.96
CA ALA A 123 -11.31 -13.29 9.07
C ALA A 123 -10.30 -12.16 8.96
N TRP A 124 -10.75 -10.93 9.18
CA TRP A 124 -9.88 -9.77 9.21
C TRP A 124 -10.46 -8.66 10.09
N GLY A 125 -9.58 -7.80 10.57
CA GLY A 125 -9.90 -6.65 11.37
C GLY A 125 -8.82 -5.58 11.28
N LEU A 126 -9.15 -4.37 11.72
CA LEU A 126 -8.16 -3.29 11.88
C LEU A 126 -7.87 -3.13 13.37
N GLY A 127 -6.68 -2.64 13.70
CA GLY A 127 -6.29 -2.54 15.10
C GLY A 127 -4.85 -2.06 15.30
N TRP A 128 -4.23 -2.58 16.35
CA TRP A 128 -2.91 -2.18 16.80
C TRP A 128 -2.10 -3.36 17.33
N GLU A 129 -0.80 -3.29 17.09
CA GLU A 129 0.19 -3.83 18.01
C GLU A 129 0.36 -2.85 19.18
N VAL A 130 0.35 -3.35 20.41
CA VAL A 130 0.58 -2.52 21.61
C VAL A 130 1.98 -2.73 22.11
N TRP A 131 2.73 -1.63 22.18
CA TRP A 131 4.12 -1.59 22.59
C TRP A 131 4.24 -1.06 24.02
N LEU A 132 5.08 -1.71 24.82
CA LEU A 132 5.55 -1.24 26.12
C LEU A 132 7.06 -1.05 26.01
N ASP A 133 7.52 0.20 25.96
CA ASP A 133 8.94 0.56 25.79
C ASP A 133 9.60 -0.13 24.58
N GLY A 134 8.88 -0.16 23.45
CA GLY A 134 9.31 -0.81 22.20
C GLY A 134 9.04 -2.32 22.13
N LEU A 135 8.66 -2.96 23.24
CA LEU A 135 8.30 -4.38 23.26
C LEU A 135 6.83 -4.56 22.90
N GLU A 136 6.56 -5.28 21.82
CA GLU A 136 5.21 -5.71 21.46
C GLU A 136 4.68 -6.73 22.48
N ILE A 137 3.68 -6.32 23.26
CA ILE A 137 3.10 -7.12 24.35
C ILE A 137 1.67 -7.60 24.09
N THR A 138 0.95 -7.00 23.14
CA THR A 138 -0.46 -7.31 22.89
C THR A 138 -0.85 -7.00 21.46
N GLN A 139 -1.69 -7.87 20.86
CA GLN A 139 -2.44 -7.56 19.65
C GLN A 139 -3.85 -7.09 20.03
N PHE A 140 -4.33 -6.02 19.40
CA PHE A 140 -5.65 -5.45 19.60
C PHE A 140 -6.37 -5.37 18.25
N THR A 141 -7.56 -5.96 18.11
CA THR A 141 -8.22 -6.11 16.79
C THR A 141 -9.73 -5.86 16.89
N TYR A 142 -10.26 -4.99 16.02
CA TYR A 142 -11.70 -4.88 15.77
C TYR A 142 -12.09 -5.77 14.58
N PHE A 143 -12.70 -6.92 14.86
CA PHE A 143 -13.12 -7.84 13.80
C PHE A 143 -14.17 -7.20 12.89
N GLN A 144 -13.87 -7.11 11.60
CA GLN A 144 -14.82 -6.65 10.59
C GLN A 144 -15.53 -7.84 9.92
N GLN A 145 -14.79 -8.93 9.72
CA GLN A 145 -15.31 -10.17 9.17
C GLN A 145 -14.73 -11.39 9.90
N ALA A 146 -15.51 -12.47 9.92
CA ALA A 146 -15.05 -13.81 10.28
C ALA A 146 -15.70 -14.84 9.35
N GLY A 147 -14.93 -15.77 8.78
CA GLY A 147 -15.48 -16.75 7.81
C GLY A 147 -16.05 -16.14 6.54
N GLY A 148 -15.67 -14.91 6.18
CA GLY A 148 -16.27 -14.11 5.11
C GLY A 148 -17.63 -13.48 5.45
N ALA A 149 -18.16 -13.69 6.67
CA ALA A 149 -19.36 -13.03 7.15
C ALA A 149 -19.00 -11.66 7.74
N THR A 150 -19.76 -10.64 7.37
CA THR A 150 -19.65 -9.30 7.94
C THR A 150 -20.23 -9.30 9.34
N LEU A 151 -19.47 -8.80 10.32
CA LEU A 151 -19.89 -8.83 11.72
C LEU A 151 -20.79 -7.67 12.06
N ASP A 152 -21.84 -7.95 12.83
CA ASP A 152 -22.73 -6.96 13.41
C ASP A 152 -23.42 -7.58 14.65
N PRO A 153 -23.10 -7.12 15.88
CA PRO A 153 -22.17 -6.04 16.19
C PRO A 153 -20.69 -6.43 16.03
N ILE A 154 -19.83 -5.42 15.95
CA ILE A 154 -18.38 -5.57 15.92
C ILE A 154 -17.86 -6.08 17.28
N SER A 155 -16.85 -6.96 17.23
CA SER A 155 -16.17 -7.51 18.39
C SER A 155 -14.76 -6.95 18.50
N VAL A 156 -14.32 -6.66 19.73
CA VAL A 156 -12.95 -6.32 20.06
C VAL A 156 -12.23 -7.54 20.58
N GLU A 157 -11.08 -7.85 20.00
CA GLU A 157 -10.14 -8.87 20.45
C GLU A 157 -8.92 -8.22 21.08
N ILE A 158 -8.51 -8.74 22.24
CA ILE A 158 -7.30 -8.32 22.95
C ILE A 158 -6.52 -9.59 23.29
N THR A 159 -5.33 -9.74 22.72
CA THR A 159 -4.50 -10.94 22.82
C THR A 159 -3.13 -10.60 23.41
N TYR A 160 -2.92 -10.96 24.66
CA TYR A 160 -1.68 -10.69 25.40
C TYR A 160 -0.65 -11.78 25.14
N GLY A 161 0.61 -11.40 24.89
CA GLY A 161 1.74 -12.33 24.88
C GLY A 161 2.37 -12.42 26.27
N LEU A 162 1.98 -13.41 27.07
CA LEU A 162 2.34 -13.44 28.49
C LEU A 162 3.84 -13.60 28.72
N GLU A 163 4.54 -14.44 27.96
CA GLU A 163 5.99 -14.62 28.13
C GLU A 163 6.75 -13.30 27.95
N ARG A 164 6.40 -12.50 26.93
CA ARG A 164 7.04 -11.19 26.69
C ARG A 164 6.79 -10.22 27.84
N ILE A 165 5.54 -10.13 28.31
CA ILE A 165 5.16 -9.27 29.44
C ILE A 165 5.94 -9.68 30.69
N LEU A 166 5.99 -10.97 31.00
CA LEU A 166 6.65 -11.46 32.22
C LEU A 166 8.17 -11.38 32.12
N MET A 167 8.77 -11.56 30.95
CA MET A 167 10.20 -11.33 30.75
C MET A 167 10.60 -9.90 31.11
N ALA A 168 9.80 -8.92 30.65
CA ALA A 168 9.99 -7.52 30.99
C ALA A 168 9.80 -7.27 32.50
N LEU A 169 8.67 -7.72 33.07
CA LEU A 169 8.35 -7.51 34.50
C LEU A 169 9.32 -8.18 35.48
N GLN A 170 9.89 -9.33 35.10
CA GLN A 170 10.85 -10.06 35.92
C GLN A 170 12.30 -9.69 35.61
N ASN A 171 12.53 -8.81 34.62
CA ASN A 171 13.85 -8.40 34.14
C ASN A 171 14.75 -9.60 33.77
N VAL A 172 14.20 -10.54 33.01
CA VAL A 172 14.92 -11.72 32.50
C VAL A 172 15.05 -11.68 30.99
N SER A 173 16.18 -12.14 30.47
CA SER A 173 16.51 -12.04 29.05
C SER A 173 16.18 -13.29 28.23
N HIS A 174 15.70 -14.36 28.86
CA HIS A 174 15.36 -15.61 28.19
C HIS A 174 14.07 -16.18 28.80
N PHE A 175 13.17 -16.71 27.97
CA PHE A 175 11.92 -17.30 28.45
C PHE A 175 12.11 -18.41 29.50
N LYS A 176 13.22 -19.16 29.46
CA LYS A 176 13.51 -20.25 30.40
C LYS A 176 13.67 -19.75 31.84
N ASP A 177 14.08 -18.50 32.01
CA ASP A 177 14.36 -17.90 33.30
C ASP A 177 13.13 -17.26 33.95
N ILE A 178 12.00 -17.20 33.23
CA ILE A 178 10.73 -16.73 33.80
C ILE A 178 10.38 -17.61 35.00
N ALA A 179 10.16 -17.00 36.17
CA ALA A 179 9.55 -17.67 37.30
C ALA A 179 8.08 -17.95 36.97
N PHE A 180 7.79 -19.21 36.70
CA PHE A 180 6.46 -19.66 36.34
C PHE A 180 5.56 -19.71 37.58
N ALA A 181 6.09 -20.29 38.66
CA ALA A 181 5.45 -20.42 39.97
C ALA A 181 6.52 -20.33 41.08
N PRO A 182 6.15 -20.20 42.37
CA PRO A 182 7.12 -20.16 43.46
C PRO A 182 8.08 -21.38 43.44
N GLY A 183 9.35 -21.12 43.13
CA GLY A 183 10.41 -22.14 43.07
C GLY A 183 10.44 -23.00 41.80
N ILE A 184 9.73 -22.61 40.73
CA ILE A 184 9.71 -23.31 39.44
C ILE A 184 9.93 -22.30 38.31
N SER A 185 10.97 -22.48 37.51
CA SER A 185 11.16 -21.70 36.28
C SER A 185 10.40 -22.30 35.09
N TYR A 186 10.14 -21.47 34.08
CA TYR A 186 9.53 -21.92 32.83
C TYR A 186 10.41 -22.97 32.14
N GLY A 187 11.74 -22.79 32.17
CA GLY A 187 12.70 -23.72 31.58
C GLY A 187 12.68 -25.09 32.25
N GLU A 188 12.56 -25.15 33.57
CA GLU A 188 12.42 -26.40 34.32
C GLU A 188 11.10 -27.12 33.99
N ALA A 189 10.02 -26.36 33.77
CA ALA A 189 8.70 -26.91 33.48
C ALA A 189 8.54 -27.35 32.01
N PHE A 190 9.06 -26.57 31.05
CA PHE A 190 8.71 -26.70 29.62
C PHE A 190 9.90 -26.73 28.66
N GLY A 191 11.14 -26.50 29.14
CA GLY A 191 12.32 -26.40 28.28
C GLY A 191 12.60 -27.67 27.46
N GLN A 192 12.40 -28.85 28.06
CA GLN A 192 12.57 -30.12 27.34
C GLN A 192 11.50 -30.32 26.26
N ALA A 193 10.24 -29.94 26.54
CA ALA A 193 9.15 -30.04 25.58
C ALA A 193 9.39 -29.13 24.37
N GLU A 194 9.89 -27.91 24.60
CA GLU A 194 10.24 -26.98 23.54
C GLU A 194 11.32 -27.55 22.59
N TYR A 195 12.36 -28.18 23.14
CA TYR A 195 13.40 -28.84 22.36
C TYR A 195 12.85 -30.00 21.52
N GLU A 196 12.11 -30.92 22.15
CA GLU A 196 11.60 -32.12 21.47
C GLU A 196 10.58 -31.77 20.38
N MET A 197 9.67 -30.84 20.65
CA MET A 197 8.68 -30.40 19.67
C MET A 197 9.30 -29.60 18.53
N SER A 198 10.32 -28.78 18.81
CA SER A 198 11.08 -28.10 17.75
C SER A 198 11.71 -29.10 16.79
N ARG A 199 12.41 -30.11 17.33
CA ARG A 199 13.00 -31.18 16.52
C ARG A 199 11.95 -31.95 15.73
N TYR A 200 10.80 -32.24 16.35
CA TYR A 200 9.70 -32.86 15.62
C TYR A 200 9.24 -32.02 14.43
N TYR A 201 8.93 -30.74 14.64
CA TYR A 201 8.40 -29.87 13.58
C TYR A 201 9.42 -29.56 12.47
N LEU A 202 10.70 -29.43 12.82
CA LEU A 202 11.73 -29.06 11.86
C LEU A 202 12.39 -30.25 11.17
N ASP A 203 12.55 -31.38 11.86
CA ASP A 203 13.38 -32.50 11.37
C ASP A 203 12.58 -33.78 11.12
N ASP A 204 11.79 -34.19 12.11
CA ASP A 204 11.31 -35.57 12.21
C ASP A 204 9.84 -35.78 11.76
N ALA A 205 9.04 -34.72 11.60
CA ALA A 205 7.64 -34.85 11.21
C ALA A 205 7.51 -35.51 9.82
N ASP A 206 6.76 -36.61 9.76
CA ASP A 206 6.50 -37.36 8.53
C ASP A 206 5.57 -36.56 7.59
N VAL A 207 6.15 -36.08 6.49
CA VAL A 207 5.46 -35.27 5.47
C VAL A 207 4.33 -36.06 4.79
N ALA A 208 4.54 -37.34 4.48
CA ALA A 208 3.53 -38.16 3.81
C ALA A 208 2.34 -38.46 4.73
N MET A 209 2.61 -38.69 6.01
CA MET A 209 1.56 -38.81 7.02
C MET A 209 0.75 -37.52 7.14
N ASN A 210 1.40 -36.36 7.30
CA ASN A 210 0.72 -35.10 7.47
C ASN A 210 -0.11 -34.71 6.23
N ARG A 211 0.39 -34.95 5.02
CA ARG A 211 -0.40 -34.76 3.79
C ARG A 211 -1.69 -35.59 3.78
N ARG A 212 -1.60 -36.88 4.14
CA ARG A 212 -2.77 -37.75 4.25
C ARG A 212 -3.75 -37.27 5.33
N LEU A 213 -3.25 -36.90 6.51
CA LEU A 213 -4.09 -36.41 7.61
C LEU A 213 -4.82 -35.13 7.23
N PHE A 214 -4.16 -34.19 6.54
CA PHE A 214 -4.80 -32.98 6.04
C PHE A 214 -6.02 -33.29 5.17
N ASP A 215 -5.87 -34.24 4.23
CA ASP A 215 -6.94 -34.67 3.35
C ASP A 215 -8.08 -35.37 4.08
N GLU A 216 -7.75 -36.30 5.00
CA GLU A 216 -8.73 -37.04 5.79
C GLU A 216 -9.53 -36.13 6.72
N TYR A 217 -8.87 -35.22 7.43
CA TYR A 217 -9.52 -34.24 8.30
C TYR A 217 -10.44 -33.30 7.51
N ALA A 218 -10.01 -32.84 6.34
CA ALA A 218 -10.84 -31.99 5.50
C ALA A 218 -12.07 -32.72 4.93
N ASN A 219 -11.95 -34.02 4.65
CA ASN A 219 -13.08 -34.84 4.23
C ASN A 219 -14.07 -35.08 5.37
N GLU A 220 -13.56 -35.31 6.59
CA GLU A 220 -14.41 -35.48 7.77
C GLU A 220 -15.13 -34.19 8.15
N ALA A 221 -14.45 -33.04 8.06
CA ALA A 221 -15.09 -31.73 8.22
C ALA A 221 -16.26 -31.54 7.24
N ARG A 222 -16.07 -31.92 5.96
CA ARG A 222 -17.15 -31.89 4.95
C ARG A 222 -18.33 -32.77 5.36
N ARG A 223 -18.07 -34.03 5.74
CA ARG A 223 -19.12 -34.98 6.15
C ARG A 223 -19.92 -34.45 7.34
N LEU A 224 -19.27 -33.78 8.29
CA LEU A 224 -19.90 -33.18 9.46
C LEU A 224 -20.72 -31.92 9.12
N LEU A 225 -20.27 -31.13 8.14
CA LEU A 225 -21.05 -30.02 7.57
C LEU A 225 -22.32 -30.54 6.90
N ASP A 226 -22.24 -31.62 6.12
CA ASP A 226 -23.40 -32.27 5.49
C ASP A 226 -24.39 -32.80 6.54
N ALA A 227 -23.88 -33.25 7.69
CA ALA A 227 -24.68 -33.66 8.85
C ALA A 227 -25.23 -32.48 9.69
N ARG A 228 -25.00 -31.22 9.27
CA ARG A 228 -25.35 -29.99 10.00
C ARG A 228 -24.75 -29.90 11.41
N LEU A 229 -23.51 -30.36 11.59
CA LEU A 229 -22.78 -30.33 12.86
C LEU A 229 -21.58 -29.35 12.77
N PRO A 230 -21.79 -28.02 12.93
CA PRO A 230 -20.74 -27.02 12.70
C PRO A 230 -19.61 -27.11 13.73
N MET A 231 -19.91 -27.41 15.00
CA MET A 231 -18.90 -27.48 16.06
C MET A 231 -17.86 -28.59 15.80
N PRO A 232 -18.23 -29.87 15.61
CA PRO A 232 -17.21 -30.88 15.31
C PRO A 232 -16.55 -30.66 13.95
N ALA A 233 -17.26 -30.10 12.94
CA ALA A 233 -16.63 -29.72 11.68
C ALA A 233 -15.50 -28.69 11.89
N HIS A 234 -15.71 -27.68 12.75
CA HIS A 234 -14.69 -26.71 13.14
C HIS A 234 -13.45 -27.37 13.74
N TYR A 235 -13.61 -28.33 14.65
CA TYR A 235 -12.49 -29.06 15.23
C TYR A 235 -11.63 -29.77 14.18
N TYR A 236 -12.23 -30.32 13.13
CA TYR A 236 -11.47 -30.90 12.02
C TYR A 236 -10.80 -29.86 11.13
N VAL A 237 -11.40 -28.67 10.97
CA VAL A 237 -10.74 -27.53 10.34
C VAL A 237 -9.50 -27.09 11.12
N LEU A 238 -9.57 -27.05 12.45
CA LEU A 238 -8.41 -26.75 13.31
C LEU A 238 -7.29 -27.77 13.12
N LYS A 239 -7.63 -29.07 13.05
CA LYS A 239 -6.67 -30.13 12.74
C LYS A 239 -6.03 -29.97 11.37
N CYS A 240 -6.81 -29.62 10.33
CA CYS A 240 -6.26 -29.27 9.02
C CYS A 240 -5.26 -28.11 9.12
N SER A 241 -5.60 -27.06 9.87
CA SER A 241 -4.73 -25.89 10.06
C SER A 241 -3.41 -26.28 10.73
N HIS A 242 -3.45 -27.07 11.81
CA HIS A 242 -2.22 -27.49 12.49
C HIS A 242 -1.36 -28.39 11.61
N THR A 243 -1.96 -29.40 10.97
CA THR A 243 -1.25 -30.28 10.04
C THR A 243 -0.62 -29.52 8.87
N PHE A 244 -1.29 -28.47 8.36
CA PHE A 244 -0.71 -27.57 7.37
C PHE A 244 0.53 -26.85 7.92
N ASN A 245 0.45 -26.26 9.11
CA ASN A 245 1.59 -25.56 9.71
C ASN A 245 2.79 -26.50 9.94
N VAL A 246 2.55 -27.78 10.27
CA VAL A 246 3.62 -28.78 10.35
C VAL A 246 4.28 -29.01 8.99
N LEU A 247 3.49 -29.10 7.92
CA LEU A 247 4.03 -29.25 6.56
C LEU A 247 4.84 -28.01 6.12
N ASP A 248 4.36 -26.82 6.48
CA ASP A 248 5.03 -25.56 6.16
C ASP A 248 6.37 -25.45 6.90
N ALA A 249 6.42 -25.77 8.19
CA ALA A 249 7.65 -25.82 8.99
C ALA A 249 8.68 -26.83 8.47
N ARG A 250 8.22 -27.94 7.88
CA ARG A 250 9.09 -28.91 7.20
C ARG A 250 9.61 -28.43 5.85
N GLY A 251 9.22 -27.24 5.38
CA GLY A 251 9.53 -26.72 4.05
C GLY A 251 8.91 -27.55 2.93
N ALA A 252 7.84 -28.27 3.21
CA ALA A 252 7.26 -29.26 2.31
C ALA A 252 6.08 -28.72 1.50
N VAL A 253 5.84 -27.40 1.48
CA VAL A 253 4.68 -26.76 0.85
C VAL A 253 5.14 -25.71 -0.16
N SER A 254 4.74 -25.84 -1.43
CA SER A 254 4.96 -24.81 -2.46
C SER A 254 4.02 -23.61 -2.35
N THR A 255 4.33 -22.51 -3.04
CA THR A 255 3.43 -21.34 -3.10
C THR A 255 2.03 -21.71 -3.63
N THR A 256 1.97 -22.54 -4.69
CA THR A 256 0.73 -23.07 -5.27
C THR A 256 0.00 -24.01 -4.31
N GLU A 257 0.72 -24.90 -3.63
CA GLU A 257 0.13 -25.82 -2.63
C GLU A 257 -0.43 -25.07 -1.43
N ARG A 258 0.30 -24.05 -0.94
CA ARG A 258 -0.16 -23.14 0.12
C ARG A 258 -1.47 -22.47 -0.30
N ALA A 259 -1.53 -21.91 -1.50
CA ALA A 259 -2.75 -21.28 -2.02
C ALA A 259 -3.93 -22.28 -2.09
N LYS A 260 -3.69 -23.51 -2.54
CA LYS A 260 -4.71 -24.58 -2.61
C LYS A 260 -5.19 -25.03 -1.23
N ALA A 261 -4.26 -25.23 -0.29
CA ALA A 261 -4.57 -25.60 1.08
C ALA A 261 -5.39 -24.51 1.78
N PHE A 262 -4.96 -23.25 1.68
CA PHE A 262 -5.70 -22.10 2.19
C PHE A 262 -7.08 -21.97 1.53
N GLY A 263 -7.19 -22.17 0.22
CA GLY A 263 -8.48 -22.19 -0.47
C GLY A 263 -9.44 -23.26 0.08
N ARG A 264 -8.94 -24.47 0.36
CA ARG A 264 -9.73 -25.56 0.93
C ARG A 264 -10.16 -25.28 2.37
N THR A 265 -9.22 -24.88 3.23
CA THR A 265 -9.50 -24.56 4.64
C THR A 265 -10.44 -23.36 4.76
N ARG A 266 -10.28 -22.34 3.91
CA ARG A 266 -11.18 -21.18 3.84
C ARG A 266 -12.59 -21.57 3.42
N ALA A 267 -12.73 -22.47 2.45
CA ALA A 267 -14.04 -22.96 2.04
C ALA A 267 -14.76 -23.70 3.18
N LEU A 268 -14.05 -24.61 3.88
CA LEU A 268 -14.59 -25.32 5.04
C LEU A 268 -14.95 -24.37 6.18
N THR A 269 -14.07 -23.42 6.51
CA THR A 269 -14.31 -22.43 7.56
C THR A 269 -15.55 -21.58 7.26
N ARG A 270 -15.68 -21.11 6.02
CA ARG A 270 -16.87 -20.35 5.59
C ARG A 270 -18.15 -21.17 5.77
N ASP A 271 -18.13 -22.45 5.39
CA ASP A 271 -19.30 -23.32 5.55
C ASP A 271 -19.61 -23.59 7.03
N VAL A 272 -18.59 -23.77 7.88
CA VAL A 272 -18.74 -23.87 9.35
C VAL A 272 -19.38 -22.61 9.93
N VAL A 273 -18.86 -21.44 9.57
CA VAL A 273 -19.31 -20.13 10.06
C VAL A 273 -20.77 -19.87 9.65
N ARG A 274 -21.09 -20.10 8.38
CA ARG A 274 -22.47 -19.96 7.88
C ARG A 274 -23.42 -20.89 8.63
N LEU A 275 -23.07 -22.18 8.72
CA LEU A 275 -23.89 -23.17 9.40
C LEU A 275 -24.03 -22.83 10.89
N TRP A 276 -22.97 -22.37 11.56
CA TRP A 276 -23.06 -21.94 12.95
C TRP A 276 -24.05 -20.79 13.12
N ALA A 277 -23.96 -19.74 12.29
CA ALA A 277 -24.90 -18.63 12.32
C ALA A 277 -26.36 -19.08 12.10
N GLU A 278 -26.61 -19.93 11.10
CA GLU A 278 -27.93 -20.56 10.87
C GLU A 278 -28.42 -21.31 12.12
N ARG A 279 -27.56 -22.11 12.76
CA ARG A 279 -27.93 -22.86 13.97
C ARG A 279 -28.25 -21.94 15.15
N ARG A 280 -27.62 -20.77 15.25
CA ARG A 280 -27.93 -19.79 16.31
C ARG A 280 -29.26 -19.07 16.04
N GLU A 281 -29.54 -18.75 14.79
CA GLU A 281 -30.81 -18.17 14.36
C GLU A 281 -31.98 -19.15 14.58
N GLU A 282 -31.83 -20.42 14.22
CA GLU A 282 -32.83 -21.48 14.48
C GLU A 282 -33.15 -21.65 15.97
N LEU A 283 -32.18 -21.34 16.85
CA LEU A 283 -32.35 -21.35 18.30
C LEU A 283 -32.93 -20.04 18.85
N GLY A 284 -33.23 -19.07 17.98
CA GLY A 284 -33.78 -17.77 18.36
C GLY A 284 -32.80 -16.90 19.13
N HIS A 285 -31.48 -17.01 18.87
CA HIS A 285 -30.42 -16.25 19.56
C HIS A 285 -30.55 -16.28 21.09
N PRO A 286 -30.27 -17.41 21.74
CA PRO A 286 -30.59 -17.60 23.17
C PRO A 286 -29.81 -16.69 24.14
N LEU A 287 -28.77 -15.99 23.69
CA LEU A 287 -28.08 -14.94 24.46
C LEU A 287 -28.68 -13.54 24.22
N GLY A 288 -29.74 -13.43 23.44
CA GLY A 288 -30.36 -12.17 23.04
C GLY A 288 -29.72 -11.55 21.79
N VAL A 289 -30.17 -10.34 21.45
CA VAL A 289 -29.66 -9.53 20.34
C VAL A 289 -29.04 -8.28 20.95
N ALA A 290 -27.82 -7.94 20.57
CA ALA A 290 -27.18 -6.71 20.99
C ALA A 290 -27.98 -5.51 20.49
N GLU A 291 -28.24 -4.55 21.37
CA GLU A 291 -28.93 -3.31 21.01
C GLU A 291 -27.96 -2.32 20.37
N ALA A 292 -28.39 -1.68 19.28
CA ALA A 292 -27.64 -0.59 18.67
C ALA A 292 -27.65 0.64 19.57
N LEU A 293 -26.57 1.42 19.55
CA LEU A 293 -26.54 2.72 20.23
C LEU A 293 -27.63 3.65 19.65
N PRO A 294 -28.37 4.36 20.50
CA PRO A 294 -29.38 5.31 20.02
C PRO A 294 -28.70 6.47 19.28
N ALA A 295 -29.37 6.99 18.25
CA ALA A 295 -28.90 8.18 17.56
C ALA A 295 -28.91 9.39 18.51
N ALA A 296 -27.86 10.19 18.46
CA ALA A 296 -27.77 11.46 19.15
C ALA A 296 -28.81 12.45 18.59
N THR A 297 -29.38 13.26 19.47
CA THR A 297 -30.36 14.29 19.11
C THR A 297 -29.81 15.66 19.43
N VAL A 298 -29.92 16.57 18.46
CA VAL A 298 -29.61 17.98 18.65
C VAL A 298 -30.74 18.62 19.46
N PRO A 299 -30.44 19.52 20.43
CA PRO A 299 -31.48 20.25 21.17
C PRO A 299 -32.38 21.07 20.24
N ASP A 300 -33.68 21.17 20.56
CA ASP A 300 -34.67 21.93 19.77
C ASP A 300 -34.34 23.43 19.70
N GLU A 301 -33.77 23.99 20.78
CA GLU A 301 -33.31 25.37 20.84
C GLU A 301 -31.79 25.42 20.75
N LEU A 302 -31.29 26.05 19.68
CA LEU A 302 -29.86 26.28 19.47
C LEU A 302 -29.45 27.66 19.99
N PRO A 303 -28.26 27.78 20.61
CA PRO A 303 -27.76 29.06 21.05
C PRO A 303 -27.46 29.98 19.85
N SER A 304 -27.45 31.29 20.10
CA SER A 304 -27.11 32.31 19.10
C SER A 304 -25.86 33.08 19.52
N VAL A 305 -25.06 33.47 18.55
CA VAL A 305 -23.95 34.42 18.71
C VAL A 305 -24.34 35.76 18.10
N SER A 306 -23.75 36.85 18.59
CA SER A 306 -24.08 38.22 18.15
C SER A 306 -22.94 38.95 17.44
N GLU A 307 -21.72 38.43 17.54
CA GLU A 307 -20.51 38.98 16.93
C GLU A 307 -19.73 37.86 16.24
N PRO A 308 -18.86 38.18 15.27
CA PRO A 308 -17.97 37.18 14.67
C PRO A 308 -17.07 36.53 15.72
N ALA A 309 -16.92 35.21 15.65
CA ALA A 309 -16.15 34.44 16.63
C ALA A 309 -15.35 33.30 15.99
N THR A 310 -14.42 32.71 16.72
CA THR A 310 -13.65 31.56 16.24
C THR A 310 -14.47 30.28 16.37
N LEU A 311 -14.60 29.52 15.29
CA LEU A 311 -15.12 28.16 15.35
C LEU A 311 -13.97 27.21 15.68
N LEU A 312 -14.18 26.38 16.70
CA LEU A 312 -13.36 25.22 17.03
C LEU A 312 -14.18 23.96 16.77
N PHE A 313 -13.61 23.03 16.01
CA PHE A 313 -14.15 21.69 15.83
C PHE A 313 -13.07 20.64 16.01
N GLU A 314 -13.33 19.63 16.83
CA GLU A 314 -12.44 18.48 17.04
C GLU A 314 -13.21 17.18 16.88
N VAL A 315 -12.63 16.28 16.08
CA VAL A 315 -13.05 14.87 15.98
C VAL A 315 -11.99 14.03 16.68
N GLY A 316 -12.38 13.46 17.81
CA GLY A 316 -11.50 12.62 18.61
C GLY A 316 -11.64 11.14 18.28
N THR A 317 -10.52 10.46 18.10
CA THR A 317 -10.45 9.06 17.69
C THR A 317 -9.58 8.23 18.64
N GLU A 318 -9.68 6.91 18.54
CA GLU A 318 -8.54 6.06 18.92
C GLU A 318 -7.36 6.26 17.93
N GLU A 319 -6.18 5.76 18.24
CA GLU A 319 -4.92 6.04 17.55
C GLU A 319 -4.95 5.71 16.05
N LEU A 320 -4.99 6.74 15.22
CA LEU A 320 -4.91 6.67 13.78
C LEU A 320 -3.56 6.10 13.32
N PRO A 321 -3.56 5.37 12.20
CA PRO A 321 -2.36 5.11 11.42
C PRO A 321 -1.52 6.37 11.18
N ALA A 322 -0.21 6.27 11.32
CA ALA A 322 0.69 7.42 11.10
C ALA A 322 0.52 8.04 9.69
N ALA A 323 0.28 7.20 8.68
CA ALA A 323 0.04 7.64 7.30
C ALA A 323 -1.30 8.37 7.10
N GLU A 324 -2.27 8.18 8.00
CA GLU A 324 -3.61 8.80 7.92
C GLU A 324 -3.67 10.16 8.62
N VAL A 325 -2.83 10.41 9.63
CA VAL A 325 -2.90 11.64 10.47
C VAL A 325 -2.87 12.92 9.62
N ARG A 326 -1.87 13.07 8.74
CA ARG A 326 -1.75 14.26 7.88
C ARG A 326 -2.88 14.33 6.84
N ARG A 327 -3.27 13.19 6.28
CA ARG A 327 -4.36 13.11 5.28
C ARG A 327 -5.70 13.51 5.88
N ALA A 328 -5.95 13.12 7.12
CA ALA A 328 -7.17 13.44 7.85
C ALA A 328 -7.32 14.96 8.09
N ALA A 329 -6.23 15.65 8.46
CA ALA A 329 -6.23 17.11 8.57
C ALA A 329 -6.56 17.79 7.23
N GLU A 330 -5.95 17.32 6.13
CA GLU A 330 -6.17 17.86 4.79
C GLU A 330 -7.60 17.59 4.27
N ALA A 331 -8.14 16.40 4.55
CA ALA A 331 -9.52 16.04 4.21
C ALA A 331 -10.52 16.92 4.97
N MET A 332 -10.30 17.15 6.28
CA MET A 332 -11.09 18.08 7.08
C MET A 332 -11.05 19.50 6.50
N ARG A 333 -9.86 19.99 6.12
CA ARG A 333 -9.68 21.32 5.53
C ARG A 333 -10.47 21.47 4.24
N THR A 334 -10.37 20.48 3.35
CA THR A 334 -11.08 20.46 2.07
C THR A 334 -12.59 20.44 2.28
N ALA A 335 -13.09 19.53 3.11
CA ALA A 335 -14.52 19.40 3.40
C ALA A 335 -15.11 20.67 4.01
N LEU A 336 -14.43 21.30 4.98
CA LEU A 336 -14.87 22.56 5.57
C LEU A 336 -14.86 23.70 4.56
N THR A 337 -13.80 23.81 3.75
CA THR A 337 -13.69 24.86 2.72
C THR A 337 -14.84 24.76 1.73
N GLU A 338 -15.12 23.57 1.19
CA GLU A 338 -16.19 23.35 0.23
C GLU A 338 -17.57 23.58 0.83
N LYS A 339 -17.83 23.05 2.03
CA LYS A 339 -19.14 23.17 2.65
C LYS A 339 -19.44 24.58 3.14
N LEU A 340 -18.45 25.29 3.71
CA LEU A 340 -18.65 26.70 4.09
C LEU A 340 -18.87 27.58 2.86
N ALA A 341 -18.15 27.33 1.76
CA ALA A 341 -18.36 28.04 0.48
C ALA A 341 -19.75 27.78 -0.13
N ALA A 342 -20.40 26.67 0.21
CA ALA A 342 -21.78 26.38 -0.18
C ALA A 342 -22.84 27.09 0.70
N THR A 343 -22.42 27.77 1.76
CA THR A 343 -23.27 28.61 2.62
C THR A 343 -23.06 30.09 2.29
N ARG A 344 -23.85 30.98 2.90
CA ARG A 344 -23.59 32.43 2.86
C ARG A 344 -22.84 32.91 4.12
N LEU A 345 -22.38 32.00 4.98
CA LEU A 345 -21.76 32.35 6.25
C LEU A 345 -20.36 32.91 5.99
N GLY A 346 -20.14 34.17 6.35
CA GLY A 346 -18.82 34.77 6.26
C GLY A 346 -17.85 34.10 7.24
N HIS A 347 -16.61 33.89 6.81
CA HIS A 347 -15.57 33.34 7.67
C HIS A 347 -14.18 33.81 7.22
N GLY A 348 -13.24 33.75 8.15
CA GLY A 348 -11.81 34.00 7.93
C GLY A 348 -11.06 32.73 7.54
N ARG A 349 -9.80 32.66 7.99
CA ARG A 349 -8.88 31.55 7.67
C ARG A 349 -9.35 30.23 8.28
N ILE A 350 -9.24 29.16 7.51
CA ILE A 350 -9.44 27.78 7.95
C ILE A 350 -8.06 27.15 8.20
N SER A 351 -7.81 26.72 9.43
CA SER A 351 -6.60 26.00 9.84
C SER A 351 -6.98 24.63 10.37
N THR A 352 -6.20 23.61 10.01
CA THR A 352 -6.44 22.23 10.44
C THR A 352 -5.18 21.61 10.98
N TYR A 353 -5.34 20.78 12.01
CA TYR A 353 -4.26 20.11 12.72
C TYR A 353 -4.65 18.65 12.97
N ALA A 354 -3.68 17.79 13.23
CA ALA A 354 -3.96 16.41 13.61
C ALA A 354 -2.85 15.79 14.47
N THR A 355 -3.27 14.84 15.27
CA THR A 355 -2.41 13.91 16.02
C THR A 355 -2.94 12.49 15.81
N PRO A 356 -2.28 11.43 16.32
CA PRO A 356 -2.86 10.10 16.30
C PRO A 356 -4.29 10.02 16.85
N ARG A 357 -4.69 10.86 17.81
CA ARG A 357 -5.99 10.72 18.51
C ARG A 357 -7.00 11.81 18.17
N ARG A 358 -6.68 12.75 17.28
CA ARG A 358 -7.59 13.86 16.97
C ARG A 358 -7.34 14.50 15.61
N ILE A 359 -8.41 15.02 15.04
CA ILE A 359 -8.42 15.94 13.91
C ILE A 359 -9.08 17.23 14.39
N VAL A 360 -8.39 18.36 14.24
CA VAL A 360 -8.83 19.66 14.75
C VAL A 360 -8.95 20.65 13.61
N ALA A 361 -10.02 21.44 13.60
CA ALA A 361 -10.22 22.58 12.73
C ALA A 361 -10.49 23.83 13.55
N VAL A 362 -9.85 24.92 13.15
CA VAL A 362 -10.05 26.27 13.69
C VAL A 362 -10.41 27.17 12.51
N VAL A 363 -11.58 27.82 12.57
CA VAL A 363 -12.02 28.78 11.56
C VAL A 363 -12.18 30.14 12.21
N GLU A 364 -11.37 31.10 11.79
CA GLU A 364 -11.36 32.45 12.35
C GLU A 364 -12.58 33.26 11.86
N ALA A 365 -13.03 34.24 12.65
CA ALA A 365 -13.99 35.27 12.25
C ALA A 365 -15.26 34.74 11.54
N VAL A 366 -15.86 33.67 12.06
CA VAL A 366 -17.14 33.17 11.56
C VAL A 366 -18.24 34.14 11.98
N GLU A 367 -18.95 34.70 11.00
CA GLU A 367 -20.03 35.65 11.20
C GLU A 367 -21.20 35.04 12.00
N PRO A 368 -21.99 35.84 12.74
CA PRO A 368 -23.05 35.32 13.62
C PRO A 368 -24.25 34.72 12.87
N GLY A 369 -24.37 34.97 11.57
CA GLY A 369 -25.38 34.38 10.70
C GLY A 369 -25.11 34.65 9.23
N GLU A 370 -25.81 33.91 8.38
CA GLU A 370 -25.85 34.19 6.95
C GLU A 370 -26.53 35.57 6.72
N PRO A 371 -26.07 36.38 5.75
CA PRO A 371 -26.82 37.54 5.31
C PRO A 371 -28.09 37.11 4.59
N ASP A 372 -29.16 37.89 4.74
CA ASP A 372 -30.37 37.75 3.93
C ASP A 372 -30.02 37.83 2.43
N ALA A 373 -30.72 37.04 1.61
CA ALA A 373 -30.54 37.07 0.16
C ALA A 373 -31.89 37.19 -0.53
N GLU A 374 -31.89 37.85 -1.68
CA GLU A 374 -33.07 37.95 -2.52
C GLU A 374 -33.03 36.88 -3.60
N ARG A 375 -34.04 36.01 -3.63
CA ARG A 375 -34.27 35.04 -4.69
C ARG A 375 -35.40 35.49 -5.58
N THR A 376 -35.10 35.69 -6.86
CA THR A 376 -36.10 36.07 -7.87
C THR A 376 -36.69 34.81 -8.52
N VAL A 377 -37.99 34.56 -8.30
CA VAL A 377 -38.72 33.45 -8.93
C VAL A 377 -39.41 33.95 -10.20
N ARG A 378 -39.09 33.33 -11.34
CA ARG A 378 -39.67 33.67 -12.64
C ARG A 378 -41.10 33.15 -12.77
N GLY A 379 -42.03 34.07 -13.05
CA GLY A 379 -43.43 33.79 -13.30
C GLY A 379 -43.80 33.84 -14.78
N PRO A 380 -45.10 34.02 -15.13
CA PRO A 380 -45.55 34.12 -16.51
C PRO A 380 -45.02 35.39 -17.19
N ARG A 381 -44.97 35.38 -18.54
CA ARG A 381 -44.64 36.58 -19.34
C ARG A 381 -45.61 37.71 -19.00
N VAL A 382 -45.13 38.95 -18.98
CA VAL A 382 -45.96 40.14 -18.67
C VAL A 382 -47.21 40.21 -19.53
N ALA A 383 -47.08 39.90 -20.83
CA ALA A 383 -48.20 39.84 -21.78
C ALA A 383 -49.31 38.82 -21.42
N ASN A 384 -48.98 37.79 -20.63
CA ASN A 384 -49.94 36.78 -20.16
C ASN A 384 -50.38 37.03 -18.71
N ALA A 385 -49.67 37.89 -17.99
CA ALA A 385 -49.90 38.20 -16.59
C ALA A 385 -50.89 39.35 -16.38
N PHE A 386 -50.99 40.28 -17.34
CA PHE A 386 -51.93 41.40 -17.31
C PHE A 386 -52.74 41.45 -18.60
N ASP A 387 -54.02 41.79 -18.51
CA ASP A 387 -54.89 41.96 -19.68
C ASP A 387 -54.72 43.33 -20.36
N ALA A 388 -55.48 43.57 -21.44
CA ALA A 388 -55.42 44.82 -22.21
C ALA A 388 -55.84 46.08 -21.41
N ALA A 389 -56.51 45.91 -20.27
CA ALA A 389 -56.89 47.00 -19.36
C ALA A 389 -55.86 47.17 -18.21
N GLY A 390 -54.80 46.35 -18.18
CA GLY A 390 -53.78 46.35 -17.13
C GLY A 390 -54.20 45.60 -15.87
N ALA A 391 -55.33 44.89 -15.87
CA ALA A 391 -55.79 44.10 -14.72
C ALA A 391 -55.08 42.74 -14.68
N PRO A 392 -54.74 42.22 -13.48
CA PRO A 392 -54.04 40.94 -13.35
C PRO A 392 -54.91 39.77 -13.81
N THR A 393 -54.35 38.91 -14.65
CA THR A 393 -55.03 37.71 -15.15
C THR A 393 -55.06 36.61 -14.08
N LYS A 394 -55.84 35.54 -14.33
CA LYS A 394 -55.79 34.33 -13.49
C LYS A 394 -54.38 33.72 -13.40
N ALA A 395 -53.53 33.92 -14.40
CA ALA A 395 -52.16 33.43 -14.40
C ALA A 395 -51.26 34.20 -13.42
N ALA A 396 -51.37 35.54 -13.39
CA ALA A 396 -50.68 36.37 -12.38
C ALA A 396 -51.20 36.11 -10.96
N ALA A 397 -52.52 36.03 -10.79
CA ALA A 397 -53.14 35.72 -9.50
C ALA A 397 -52.79 34.31 -8.98
N GLY A 398 -52.72 33.32 -9.87
CA GLY A 398 -52.28 31.96 -9.54
C GLY A 398 -50.80 31.90 -9.17
N PHE A 399 -49.95 32.62 -9.90
CA PHE A 399 -48.52 32.71 -9.61
C PHE A 399 -48.25 33.41 -8.28
N ALA A 400 -48.84 34.57 -8.04
CA ALA A 400 -48.76 35.31 -6.77
C ALA A 400 -49.13 34.42 -5.57
N ARG A 401 -50.29 33.74 -5.65
CA ARG A 401 -50.76 32.82 -4.62
C ARG A 401 -49.81 31.64 -4.40
N GLY A 402 -49.28 31.06 -5.49
CA GLY A 402 -48.29 29.98 -5.41
C GLY A 402 -46.95 30.43 -4.82
N GLN A 403 -46.65 31.73 -4.88
CA GLN A 403 -45.46 32.31 -4.26
C GLN A 403 -45.73 32.90 -2.87
N GLY A 404 -46.98 33.00 -2.42
CA GLY A 404 -47.34 33.56 -1.12
C GLY A 404 -47.20 35.09 -1.02
N VAL A 405 -47.24 35.79 -2.15
CA VAL A 405 -47.17 37.27 -2.24
C VAL A 405 -48.46 37.82 -2.84
N ASP A 406 -48.77 39.08 -2.62
CA ASP A 406 -49.90 39.72 -3.30
C ASP A 406 -49.54 40.04 -4.75
N VAL A 407 -50.55 40.06 -5.63
CA VAL A 407 -50.34 40.34 -7.06
C VAL A 407 -49.77 41.75 -7.28
N ALA A 408 -50.02 42.67 -6.34
CA ALA A 408 -49.48 44.01 -6.35
C ALA A 408 -47.96 44.06 -6.10
N ASP A 409 -47.41 43.03 -5.44
CA ASP A 409 -46.00 42.95 -5.05
C ASP A 409 -45.14 42.24 -6.11
N LEU A 410 -45.74 41.82 -7.22
CA LEU A 410 -45.02 41.18 -8.32
C LEU A 410 -44.22 42.22 -9.13
N GLY A 411 -42.91 41.99 -9.22
CA GLY A 411 -42.00 42.77 -10.06
C GLY A 411 -42.05 42.35 -11.52
N ARG A 412 -41.27 43.05 -12.36
CA ARG A 412 -41.01 42.67 -13.76
C ARG A 412 -39.51 42.58 -13.99
N ALA A 413 -39.06 41.53 -14.67
CA ALA A 413 -37.66 41.36 -15.05
C ALA A 413 -37.55 40.86 -16.49
N VAL A 414 -36.54 41.36 -17.21
CA VAL A 414 -36.22 40.88 -18.56
C VAL A 414 -35.24 39.71 -18.44
N ILE A 415 -35.66 38.54 -18.89
CA ILE A 415 -34.85 37.31 -18.88
C ILE A 415 -34.82 36.81 -20.32
N ASP A 416 -33.62 36.69 -20.89
CA ASP A 416 -33.40 36.29 -22.30
C ASP A 416 -34.18 37.15 -23.32
N GLY A 417 -34.28 38.46 -23.08
CA GLY A 417 -34.96 39.40 -23.96
C GLY A 417 -36.50 39.40 -23.87
N VAL A 418 -37.08 38.66 -22.92
CA VAL A 418 -38.53 38.59 -22.70
C VAL A 418 -38.87 39.11 -21.30
N GLU A 419 -39.91 39.95 -21.21
CA GLU A 419 -40.38 40.50 -19.95
C GLU A 419 -41.26 39.47 -19.20
N PHE A 420 -40.82 39.07 -18.01
CA PHE A 420 -41.55 38.17 -17.12
C PHE A 420 -42.01 38.92 -15.87
N VAL A 421 -43.14 38.50 -15.33
CA VAL A 421 -43.50 38.84 -13.96
C VAL A 421 -42.68 37.99 -13.01
N VAL A 422 -42.12 38.59 -11.98
CA VAL A 422 -41.25 37.91 -11.01
C VAL A 422 -41.72 38.15 -9.58
N ALA A 423 -41.49 37.19 -8.70
CA ALA A 423 -41.63 37.37 -7.26
C ALA A 423 -40.22 37.39 -6.65
N VAL A 424 -39.88 38.49 -5.97
CA VAL A 424 -38.66 38.56 -5.17
C VAL A 424 -38.99 38.02 -3.78
N LYS A 425 -38.26 37.00 -3.34
CA LYS A 425 -38.37 36.43 -2.00
C LYS A 425 -37.11 36.72 -1.23
N THR A 426 -37.25 37.22 -0.01
CA THR A 426 -36.14 37.33 0.92
C THR A 426 -35.98 35.99 1.63
N ASP A 427 -34.88 35.29 1.33
CA ASP A 427 -34.46 34.08 2.03
C ASP A 427 -33.65 34.53 3.26
N VAL A 428 -34.34 34.60 4.41
CA VAL A 428 -33.78 35.02 5.70
C VAL A 428 -32.56 34.16 6.03
N GLY A 429 -31.48 34.82 6.44
CA GLY A 429 -30.25 34.16 6.84
C GLY A 429 -30.44 33.26 8.07
N ARG A 430 -29.78 32.10 8.07
CA ARG A 430 -29.76 31.20 9.24
C ARG A 430 -28.68 31.65 10.22
N GLY A 431 -28.92 31.45 11.52
CA GLY A 431 -27.90 31.70 12.55
C GLY A 431 -26.71 30.76 12.40
N ALA A 432 -25.51 31.23 12.73
CA ALA A 432 -24.26 30.48 12.53
C ALA A 432 -24.29 29.09 13.18
N VAL A 433 -24.77 29.00 14.42
CA VAL A 433 -24.84 27.72 15.15
C VAL A 433 -25.71 26.70 14.43
N THR A 434 -26.84 27.12 13.83
CA THR A 434 -27.70 26.23 13.03
C THR A 434 -26.96 25.72 11.79
N VAL A 435 -26.32 26.63 11.05
CA VAL A 435 -25.58 26.28 9.83
C VAL A 435 -24.43 25.33 10.16
N LEU A 436 -23.66 25.64 11.21
CA LEU A 436 -22.50 24.86 11.63
C LEU A 436 -22.90 23.50 12.21
N SER A 437 -24.01 23.42 12.95
CA SER A 437 -24.54 22.14 13.48
C SER A 437 -24.77 21.12 12.36
N GLU A 438 -25.47 21.54 11.30
CA GLU A 438 -25.75 20.70 10.12
C GLU A 438 -24.48 20.39 9.31
N LEU A 439 -23.66 21.41 9.09
CA LEU A 439 -22.44 21.31 8.28
C LEU A 439 -21.43 20.35 8.91
N LEU A 440 -21.13 20.52 10.20
CA LEU A 440 -20.14 19.70 10.92
C LEU A 440 -20.63 18.26 11.08
N SER A 441 -21.94 18.05 11.26
CA SER A 441 -22.54 16.71 11.26
C SER A 441 -22.25 15.98 9.94
N SER A 442 -22.50 16.65 8.82
CA SER A 442 -22.21 16.13 7.48
C SER A 442 -20.72 15.85 7.28
N VAL A 443 -19.82 16.71 7.78
CA VAL A 443 -18.36 16.47 7.73
C VAL A 443 -18.00 15.14 8.41
N VAL A 444 -18.51 14.86 9.62
CA VAL A 444 -18.18 13.63 10.35
C VAL A 444 -18.74 12.39 9.65
N LEU A 445 -19.98 12.44 9.17
CA LEU A 445 -20.63 11.32 8.47
C LEU A 445 -19.93 10.97 7.15
N GLU A 446 -19.26 11.95 6.54
CA GLU A 446 -18.55 11.82 5.26
C GLU A 446 -17.06 11.53 5.41
N LEU A 447 -16.51 11.43 6.63
CA LEU A 447 -15.10 11.08 6.85
C LEU A 447 -14.76 9.72 6.21
N ARG A 448 -13.68 9.67 5.42
CA ARG A 448 -13.18 8.45 4.79
C ARG A 448 -11.65 8.40 4.89
N ALA A 449 -11.11 7.19 4.97
CA ALA A 449 -9.69 6.87 4.94
C ALA A 449 -9.39 5.77 3.90
N ASP A 450 -8.12 5.40 3.72
CA ASP A 450 -7.72 4.33 2.79
C ASP A 450 -8.38 2.99 3.15
N LYS A 451 -8.48 2.71 4.45
CA LYS A 451 -9.23 1.58 5.02
C LYS A 451 -10.13 2.07 6.13
N ASN A 452 -11.41 1.74 6.04
CA ASN A 452 -12.39 2.04 7.07
C ASN A 452 -12.77 0.76 7.82
N MET A 453 -13.02 0.90 9.12
CA MET A 453 -13.69 -0.09 9.94
C MET A 453 -14.96 0.47 10.57
N ARG A 454 -15.80 -0.45 11.01
CA ARG A 454 -16.94 -0.20 11.88
C ARG A 454 -16.57 -0.58 13.31
N TRP A 455 -17.27 0.00 14.27
CA TRP A 455 -17.27 -0.35 15.69
C TRP A 455 -18.72 -0.43 16.17
N ASN A 456 -18.99 -0.34 17.47
CA ASN A 456 -20.36 -0.33 17.99
C ASN A 456 -21.07 1.01 17.73
N ASP A 457 -21.16 1.41 16.46
CA ASP A 457 -21.91 2.56 15.97
C ASP A 457 -22.73 2.16 14.73
N SER A 458 -23.96 2.66 14.64
CA SER A 458 -24.92 2.25 13.60
C SER A 458 -24.62 2.76 12.20
N THR A 459 -23.83 3.83 12.04
CA THR A 459 -23.65 4.49 10.73
C THR A 459 -22.21 4.91 10.44
N LEU A 460 -21.40 5.22 11.46
CA LEU A 460 -20.05 5.68 11.26
C LEU A 460 -19.13 4.53 10.86
N SER A 461 -18.25 4.84 9.92
CA SER A 461 -17.12 4.01 9.57
C SER A 461 -15.95 4.92 9.23
N TYR A 462 -14.77 4.62 9.77
CA TYR A 462 -13.58 5.43 9.61
C TYR A 462 -12.33 4.59 9.89
N SER A 463 -11.14 5.19 9.75
CA SER A 463 -9.87 4.48 10.00
C SER A 463 -9.81 3.88 11.41
N ARG A 464 -10.28 4.63 12.43
CA ARG A 464 -10.38 4.21 13.83
C ARG A 464 -11.67 4.74 14.48
N PRO A 465 -12.13 4.18 15.61
CA PRO A 465 -13.40 4.58 16.21
C PRO A 465 -13.36 6.04 16.63
N VAL A 466 -14.39 6.79 16.25
CA VAL A 466 -14.59 8.16 16.74
C VAL A 466 -15.20 8.06 18.13
N ARG A 467 -14.56 8.66 19.13
CA ARG A 467 -14.90 8.52 20.55
C ARG A 467 -15.47 9.79 21.18
N TRP A 468 -15.17 10.97 20.61
CA TRP A 468 -15.79 12.23 21.05
C TRP A 468 -15.81 13.26 19.91
N LEU A 469 -16.71 14.22 20.05
CA LEU A 469 -16.76 15.43 19.23
C LEU A 469 -16.71 16.63 20.17
N LEU A 470 -15.95 17.65 19.81
CA LEU A 470 -16.01 18.96 20.44
C LEU A 470 -16.31 20.00 19.38
N ALA A 471 -17.25 20.90 19.67
CA ALA A 471 -17.63 21.96 18.75
C ALA A 471 -18.04 23.23 19.51
N MET A 472 -17.38 24.35 19.22
CA MET A 472 -17.60 25.64 19.89
C MET A 472 -17.45 26.79 18.89
N LEU A 473 -18.20 27.88 19.11
CA LEU A 473 -18.08 29.15 18.40
C LEU A 473 -17.87 30.26 19.44
N GLY A 474 -16.62 30.71 19.60
CA GLY A 474 -16.20 31.50 20.76
C GLY A 474 -16.31 30.68 22.05
N ASP A 475 -17.09 31.15 23.01
CA ASP A 475 -17.45 30.46 24.25
C ASP A 475 -18.76 29.64 24.15
N VAL A 476 -19.45 29.69 23.01
CA VAL A 476 -20.75 29.05 22.81
C VAL A 476 -20.57 27.65 22.24
N GLY A 477 -21.09 26.62 22.92
CA GLY A 477 -21.11 25.26 22.38
C GLY A 477 -21.99 25.15 21.12
N VAL A 478 -21.50 24.45 20.11
CA VAL A 478 -22.25 24.16 18.87
C VAL A 478 -22.69 22.69 18.93
N PRO A 479 -23.97 22.38 19.16
CA PRO A 479 -24.45 21.01 19.20
C PRO A 479 -24.34 20.36 17.81
N VAL A 480 -23.60 19.27 17.69
CA VAL A 480 -23.38 18.51 16.45
C VAL A 480 -23.69 17.06 16.77
N ALA A 481 -24.74 16.52 16.14
CA ALA A 481 -25.06 15.10 16.25
C ALA A 481 -24.53 14.36 15.01
N ALA A 482 -23.72 13.32 15.21
CA ALA A 482 -23.26 12.42 14.16
C ALA A 482 -23.43 10.97 14.62
N SER A 483 -24.40 10.27 14.05
CA SER A 483 -24.80 8.93 14.51
C SER A 483 -25.14 8.91 16.00
N SER A 484 -24.46 8.09 16.81
CA SER A 484 -24.65 8.03 18.27
C SER A 484 -23.90 9.12 19.05
N LEU A 485 -23.06 9.93 18.39
CA LEU A 485 -22.22 10.95 19.03
C LEU A 485 -22.90 12.32 19.03
N LEU A 486 -22.84 13.00 20.18
CA LEU A 486 -23.19 14.41 20.33
C LEU A 486 -21.92 15.19 20.73
N SER A 487 -21.68 16.34 20.10
CA SER A 487 -20.58 17.22 20.51
C SER A 487 -20.77 17.78 21.91
N GLY A 488 -19.64 17.99 22.60
CA GLY A 488 -19.56 18.71 23.86
C GLY A 488 -18.60 19.89 23.79
N VAL A 489 -18.26 20.40 24.97
CA VAL A 489 -17.25 21.44 25.20
C VAL A 489 -16.03 20.89 25.96
N THR A 490 -15.83 19.57 25.89
CA THR A 490 -14.74 18.86 26.57
C THR A 490 -13.88 18.13 25.57
N THR A 491 -12.56 18.15 25.76
CA THR A 491 -11.60 17.35 24.99
C THR A 491 -10.95 16.30 25.88
N ARG A 492 -10.30 15.31 25.26
CA ARG A 492 -9.48 14.31 25.95
C ARG A 492 -8.00 14.64 25.80
N VAL A 493 -7.26 14.64 26.91
CA VAL A 493 -5.80 14.81 26.93
C VAL A 493 -5.12 13.42 27.00
N HIS A 494 -3.86 13.36 27.44
CA HIS A 494 -3.15 12.08 27.59
C HIS A 494 -3.90 11.16 28.58
N ARG A 495 -3.94 9.84 28.31
CA ARG A 495 -4.71 8.88 29.13
C ARG A 495 -4.17 8.74 30.54
N THR A 496 -2.87 9.01 30.73
CA THR A 496 -2.18 8.98 32.03
C THR A 496 -2.32 10.29 32.79
N ALA A 497 -2.98 11.32 32.23
CA ALA A 497 -3.25 12.54 32.98
C ALA A 497 -4.17 12.26 34.16
N ALA A 498 -3.94 12.92 35.30
CA ALA A 498 -4.82 12.79 36.48
C ALA A 498 -6.30 13.12 36.18
N THR A 499 -6.56 13.93 35.15
CA THR A 499 -7.90 14.19 34.63
C THR A 499 -7.86 14.12 33.10
N PRO A 500 -8.12 12.94 32.51
CA PRO A 500 -7.98 12.73 31.07
C PRO A 500 -9.02 13.47 30.21
N THR A 501 -10.13 13.92 30.79
CA THR A 501 -11.17 14.69 30.10
C THR A 501 -11.27 16.08 30.72
N VAL A 502 -11.02 17.12 29.93
CA VAL A 502 -10.94 18.52 30.40
C VAL A 502 -11.92 19.41 29.63
N GLY A 503 -12.48 20.40 30.31
CA GLY A 503 -13.35 21.40 29.70
C GLY A 503 -12.54 22.44 28.93
N VAL A 504 -12.99 22.76 27.73
CA VAL A 504 -12.44 23.82 26.89
C VAL A 504 -13.27 25.08 27.12
N PRO A 505 -12.68 26.17 27.62
CA PRO A 505 -13.44 27.34 28.01
C PRO A 505 -13.84 28.22 26.81
N HIS A 506 -12.99 28.32 25.79
CA HIS A 506 -13.20 29.14 24.59
C HIS A 506 -12.51 28.48 23.39
N ALA A 507 -13.02 28.73 22.18
CA ALA A 507 -12.41 28.29 20.93
C ALA A 507 -11.08 28.99 20.65
N GLU A 508 -10.95 30.27 21.03
CA GLU A 508 -9.74 31.05 20.92
C GLU A 508 -8.60 30.45 21.76
N GLY A 509 -7.43 30.27 21.14
CA GLY A 509 -6.24 29.76 21.85
C GLY A 509 -6.26 28.25 22.11
N TYR A 510 -7.14 27.48 21.45
CA TYR A 510 -7.24 26.03 21.66
C TYR A 510 -5.91 25.27 21.44
N VAL A 511 -5.10 25.70 20.47
CA VAL A 511 -3.77 25.11 20.22
C VAL A 511 -2.86 25.27 21.44
N ASP A 512 -2.84 26.47 22.05
CA ASP A 512 -2.06 26.74 23.26
C ASP A 512 -2.63 26.01 24.48
N PHE A 513 -3.96 25.85 24.54
CA PHE A 513 -4.64 25.06 25.57
C PHE A 513 -4.22 23.58 25.52
N LEU A 514 -4.15 22.97 24.34
CA LEU A 514 -3.63 21.61 24.19
C LEU A 514 -2.13 21.55 24.55
N ALA A 515 -1.35 22.53 24.13
CA ALA A 515 0.07 22.61 24.45
C ALA A 515 0.33 22.72 25.97
N SER A 516 -0.53 23.42 26.73
CA SER A 516 -0.43 23.47 28.19
C SER A 516 -0.70 22.12 28.87
N HIS A 517 -1.34 21.19 28.16
CA HIS A 517 -1.54 19.80 28.57
C HIS A 517 -0.52 18.83 27.92
N GLY A 518 0.54 19.36 27.31
CA GLY A 518 1.61 18.58 26.68
C GLY A 518 1.35 18.14 25.24
N ILE A 519 0.17 18.44 24.67
CA ILE A 519 -0.20 17.99 23.32
C ILE A 519 0.21 19.02 22.27
N VAL A 520 1.05 18.62 21.33
CA VAL A 520 1.54 19.46 20.23
C VAL A 520 0.75 19.13 18.98
N VAL A 521 -0.39 19.79 18.78
CA VAL A 521 -1.33 19.43 17.69
C VAL A 521 -0.79 19.75 16.30
N ASP A 522 0.07 20.77 16.16
CA ASP A 522 0.70 21.14 14.90
C ASP A 522 1.84 20.19 14.54
N ILE A 523 1.72 19.54 13.37
CA ILE A 523 2.63 18.48 12.91
C ILE A 523 4.05 19.04 12.65
N ASP A 524 4.17 20.24 12.09
CA ASP A 524 5.46 20.82 11.73
C ASP A 524 6.19 21.35 12.98
N VAL A 525 5.43 21.88 13.94
CA VAL A 525 5.98 22.21 15.28
C VAL A 525 6.47 20.96 15.99
N ARG A 526 5.68 19.87 15.98
CA ARG A 526 6.05 18.59 16.60
C ARG A 526 7.31 18.00 15.96
N ARG A 527 7.42 18.04 14.63
CA ARG A 527 8.62 17.66 13.87
C ARG A 527 9.84 18.47 14.32
N GLY A 528 9.70 19.80 14.39
CA GLY A 528 10.78 20.68 14.84
C GLY A 528 11.26 20.36 16.27
N GLN A 529 10.33 20.03 17.18
CA GLN A 529 10.67 19.64 18.55
C GLN A 529 11.44 18.31 18.59
N ILE A 530 10.98 17.29 17.86
CA ILE A 530 11.67 15.98 17.77
C ILE A 530 13.09 16.17 17.23
N VAL A 531 13.24 16.83 16.07
CA VAL A 531 14.54 17.07 15.44
C VAL A 531 15.47 17.83 16.38
N GLY A 532 14.98 18.94 16.96
CA GLY A 532 15.79 19.77 17.85
C GLY A 532 16.24 19.04 19.12
N ALA A 533 15.36 18.24 19.73
CA ALA A 533 15.69 17.47 20.93
C ALA A 533 16.60 16.28 20.63
N ALA A 534 16.32 15.51 19.58
CA ALA A 534 17.17 14.42 19.12
C ALA A 534 18.59 14.91 18.79
N GLN A 535 18.73 16.03 18.06
CA GLN A 535 20.02 16.60 17.72
C GLN A 535 20.84 16.99 18.96
N ARG A 536 20.20 17.54 20.01
CA ARG A 536 20.86 17.85 21.28
C ARG A 536 21.39 16.59 21.94
N LEU A 537 20.54 15.56 22.09
CA LEU A 537 20.90 14.29 22.71
C LEU A 537 22.07 13.61 22.01
N VAL A 538 22.05 13.51 20.68
CA VAL A 538 23.12 12.82 19.94
C VAL A 538 24.43 13.62 19.94
N SER A 539 24.37 14.94 20.07
CA SER A 539 25.57 15.78 20.19
C SER A 539 26.35 15.51 21.49
N GLU A 540 25.68 15.03 22.55
CA GLU A 540 26.32 14.66 23.82
C GLU A 540 27.25 13.44 23.66
N VAL A 541 26.97 12.57 22.69
CA VAL A 541 27.81 11.41 22.34
C VAL A 541 28.66 11.65 21.09
N GLY A 542 28.68 12.88 20.56
CA GLY A 542 29.45 13.24 19.37
C GLY A 542 28.87 12.73 18.04
N GLY A 543 27.59 12.33 18.04
CA GLY A 543 26.88 11.82 16.87
C GLY A 543 25.91 12.81 16.23
N THR A 544 25.30 12.38 15.14
CA THR A 544 24.26 13.09 14.37
C THR A 544 23.20 12.12 13.87
N VAL A 545 22.03 12.62 13.49
CA VAL A 545 21.00 11.84 12.79
C VAL A 545 20.86 12.39 11.38
N ASP A 546 20.85 11.51 10.38
CA ASP A 546 20.58 11.87 8.99
C ASP A 546 19.07 12.06 8.77
N PHE A 547 18.51 13.19 9.21
CA PHE A 547 17.07 13.45 9.11
C PHE A 547 16.55 13.51 7.67
N ASP A 548 17.42 13.81 6.69
CA ASP A 548 17.06 13.82 5.27
C ASP A 548 16.97 12.39 4.74
N GLY A 549 17.95 11.55 5.05
CA GLY A 549 17.91 10.11 4.75
C GLY A 549 16.80 9.35 5.47
N GLU A 550 16.43 9.81 6.68
CA GLU A 550 15.36 9.25 7.50
C GLU A 550 14.02 9.99 7.37
N ALA A 551 13.81 10.82 6.34
CA ALA A 551 12.64 11.70 6.27
C ALA A 551 11.28 10.97 6.36
N VAL A 552 11.19 9.77 5.76
CA VAL A 552 10.00 8.91 5.81
C VAL A 552 9.76 8.37 7.21
N LEU A 553 10.82 7.88 7.87
CA LEU A 553 10.74 7.38 9.24
C LEU A 553 10.40 8.52 10.22
N LEU A 554 11.01 9.69 10.05
CA LEU A 554 10.71 10.85 10.89
C LEU A 554 9.25 11.27 10.75
N GLU A 555 8.70 11.27 9.53
CA GLU A 555 7.27 11.55 9.31
C GLU A 555 6.37 10.52 10.01
N GLU A 556 6.74 9.24 9.98
CA GLU A 556 6.04 8.19 10.73
C GLU A 556 6.08 8.48 12.25
N ILE A 557 7.27 8.72 12.82
CA ILE A 557 7.46 8.99 14.25
C ILE A 557 6.66 10.22 14.72
N VAL A 558 6.69 11.32 13.95
CA VAL A 558 5.93 12.55 14.25
C VAL A 558 4.44 12.24 14.38
N ASN A 559 3.93 11.39 13.49
CA ASN A 559 2.52 11.01 13.44
C ASN A 559 2.17 9.80 14.32
N LEU A 560 3.10 9.33 15.17
CA LEU A 560 2.84 8.32 16.21
C LEU A 560 2.67 8.91 17.62
N VAL A 561 3.00 10.19 17.81
CA VAL A 561 3.03 10.83 19.15
C VAL A 561 2.23 12.13 19.19
N GLU A 562 1.64 12.47 20.33
CA GLU A 562 1.03 13.77 20.63
C GLU A 562 1.96 14.68 21.44
N GLN A 563 2.74 14.07 22.35
CA GLN A 563 3.72 14.74 23.21
C GLN A 563 5.09 14.08 22.99
N PRO A 564 5.94 14.61 22.10
CA PRO A 564 7.19 13.96 21.73
C PRO A 564 8.23 14.04 22.86
N THR A 565 8.71 12.87 23.31
CA THR A 565 9.80 12.76 24.29
C THR A 565 10.94 11.93 23.72
N PRO A 566 11.92 12.55 23.00
CA PRO A 566 13.09 11.83 22.50
C PRO A 566 14.00 11.34 23.64
N ILE A 567 14.46 10.11 23.52
CA ILE A 567 15.32 9.42 24.50
C ILE A 567 16.48 8.79 23.75
N LEU A 568 17.70 9.10 24.19
CA LEU A 568 18.91 8.45 23.69
C LEU A 568 19.05 7.08 24.34
N GLY A 569 19.14 6.05 23.49
CA GLY A 569 19.49 4.68 23.88
C GLY A 569 20.82 4.25 23.26
N SER A 570 21.34 3.14 23.76
CA SER A 570 22.63 2.57 23.37
C SER A 570 22.53 1.06 23.16
N PHE A 571 23.50 0.48 22.45
CA PHE A 571 23.65 -0.96 22.34
C PHE A 571 25.13 -1.34 22.38
N SER A 572 25.42 -2.63 22.55
CA SER A 572 26.81 -3.11 22.61
C SER A 572 27.54 -2.87 21.28
N GLU A 573 28.73 -2.28 21.36
CA GLU A 573 29.61 -2.03 20.19
C GLU A 573 29.91 -3.28 19.36
N HIS A 574 29.91 -4.48 19.98
CA HIS A 574 30.13 -5.74 19.27
C HIS A 574 29.11 -5.97 18.15
N TYR A 575 27.88 -5.44 18.26
CA TYR A 575 26.90 -5.57 17.17
C TYR A 575 27.29 -4.81 15.91
N LEU A 576 28.20 -3.83 15.98
CA LEU A 576 28.75 -3.14 14.79
C LEU A 576 29.61 -4.05 13.90
N GLU A 577 29.88 -5.30 14.31
CA GLU A 577 30.44 -6.33 13.43
C GLU A 577 29.42 -6.81 12.37
N LEU A 578 28.12 -6.63 12.64
CA LEU A 578 27.05 -6.86 11.67
C LEU A 578 27.03 -5.72 10.63
N PRO A 579 26.70 -6.02 9.36
CA PRO A 579 26.45 -4.99 8.35
C PRO A 579 25.45 -3.91 8.83
N ASP A 580 25.76 -2.64 8.54
CA ASP A 580 24.94 -1.46 8.89
C ASP A 580 23.48 -1.64 8.43
N GLU A 581 23.26 -2.21 7.25
CA GLU A 581 21.93 -2.46 6.69
C GLU A 581 21.09 -3.42 7.55
N ILE A 582 21.69 -4.38 8.26
CA ILE A 582 20.96 -5.26 9.18
C ILE A 582 20.47 -4.44 10.37
N LEU A 583 21.38 -3.73 11.01
CA LEU A 583 21.13 -2.95 12.22
C LEU A 583 20.08 -1.86 11.97
N THR A 584 20.28 -1.05 10.93
CA THR A 584 19.36 0.03 10.56
C THR A 584 18.02 -0.49 10.07
N THR A 585 17.95 -1.63 9.38
CA THR A 585 16.66 -2.22 9.00
C THR A 585 15.85 -2.59 10.24
N VAL A 586 16.49 -3.18 11.25
CA VAL A 586 15.85 -3.50 12.53
C VAL A 586 15.37 -2.25 13.25
N MET A 587 16.23 -1.23 13.39
CA MET A 587 15.88 0.05 14.00
C MET A 587 14.69 0.73 13.30
N ARG A 588 14.75 0.86 11.97
CA ARG A 588 13.75 1.60 11.18
C ARG A 588 12.41 0.86 11.13
N LYS A 589 12.41 -0.40 10.66
CA LYS A 589 11.17 -1.11 10.34
C LYS A 589 10.43 -1.64 11.57
N HIS A 590 11.17 -2.16 12.55
CA HIS A 590 10.55 -2.87 13.66
C HIS A 590 10.37 -2.01 14.89
N GLN A 591 11.08 -0.89 15.01
CA GLN A 591 11.17 -0.15 16.27
C GLN A 591 10.99 1.37 16.12
N ARG A 592 11.05 1.88 14.88
CA ARG A 592 10.95 3.31 14.55
C ARG A 592 12.00 4.14 15.31
N TYR A 593 13.22 3.62 15.39
CA TYR A 593 14.36 4.29 16.02
C TYR A 593 15.19 5.04 14.97
N LEU A 594 15.65 6.24 15.34
CA LEU A 594 16.56 7.02 14.51
C LEU A 594 18.00 6.57 14.76
N PRO A 595 18.72 6.04 13.75
CA PRO A 595 20.11 5.63 13.89
C PRO A 595 21.02 6.84 14.10
N VAL A 596 22.01 6.71 14.99
CA VAL A 596 23.02 7.75 15.22
C VAL A 596 24.27 7.44 14.40
N ARG A 597 24.80 8.45 13.72
CA ARG A 597 25.99 8.37 12.88
C ARG A 597 27.07 9.34 13.31
N ASP A 598 28.32 8.97 13.07
CA ASP A 598 29.46 9.85 13.29
C ASP A 598 29.62 10.88 12.16
N ALA A 599 30.65 11.74 12.26
CA ALA A 599 30.94 12.76 11.25
C ALA A 599 31.35 12.20 9.86
N ALA A 600 31.74 10.92 9.78
CA ALA A 600 32.05 10.23 8.54
C ALA A 600 30.84 9.49 7.95
N GLY A 601 29.69 9.50 8.65
CA GLY A 601 28.47 8.80 8.26
C GLY A 601 28.43 7.33 8.70
N ALA A 602 29.40 6.86 9.49
CA ALA A 602 29.39 5.50 10.01
C ALA A 602 28.40 5.35 11.18
N LEU A 603 27.74 4.19 11.28
CA LEU A 603 26.80 3.91 12.36
C LEU A 603 27.52 3.85 13.72
N MET A 604 26.96 4.53 14.71
CA MET A 604 27.42 4.53 16.10
C MET A 604 26.56 3.57 16.95
N PRO A 605 27.03 3.12 18.14
CA PRO A 605 26.30 2.21 19.03
C PRO A 605 25.15 2.92 19.79
N TYR A 606 24.47 3.87 19.14
CA TYR A 606 23.41 4.69 19.72
C TYR A 606 22.22 4.81 18.76
N PHE A 607 21.05 5.07 19.35
CA PHE A 607 19.82 5.34 18.63
C PHE A 607 18.96 6.33 19.42
N VAL A 608 18.03 7.01 18.75
CA VAL A 608 17.02 7.84 19.42
C VAL A 608 15.65 7.17 19.27
N ALA A 609 15.05 6.83 20.40
CA ALA A 609 13.63 6.48 20.49
C ALA A 609 12.80 7.74 20.82
N VAL A 610 11.52 7.75 20.47
CA VAL A 610 10.61 8.85 20.79
C VAL A 610 9.38 8.29 21.49
N ALA A 611 9.27 8.54 22.79
CA ALA A 611 8.12 8.19 23.60
C ALA A 611 6.97 9.20 23.40
N ASN A 612 5.74 8.78 23.71
CA ASN A 612 4.55 9.62 23.65
C ASN A 612 4.07 9.99 25.06
N GLY A 613 4.45 11.16 25.56
CA GLY A 613 4.05 11.64 26.89
C GLY A 613 5.21 11.78 27.86
N ALA A 614 4.88 12.10 29.10
CA ALA A 614 5.81 11.98 30.22
C ALA A 614 5.99 10.50 30.57
N CYS A 615 7.23 10.11 30.90
CA CYS A 615 7.61 8.76 31.28
C CYS A 615 8.87 8.78 32.14
N ASP A 616 9.23 7.65 32.74
CA ASP A 616 10.57 7.45 33.31
C ASP A 616 11.56 7.18 32.17
N HIS A 617 12.46 8.13 31.93
CA HIS A 617 13.43 8.03 30.83
C HIS A 617 14.36 6.83 30.96
N ASP A 618 14.71 6.41 32.18
CA ASP A 618 15.62 5.29 32.38
C ASP A 618 14.90 3.95 32.18
N ALA A 619 13.65 3.83 32.63
CA ALA A 619 12.82 2.65 32.38
C ALA A 619 12.57 2.47 30.87
N VAL A 620 12.11 3.53 30.20
CA VAL A 620 11.85 3.52 28.76
C VAL A 620 13.14 3.25 27.99
N ARG A 621 14.27 3.90 28.34
CA ARG A 621 15.57 3.59 27.72
C ARG A 621 15.90 2.11 27.85
N ALA A 622 15.87 1.56 29.06
CA ALA A 622 16.22 0.16 29.32
C ALA A 622 15.32 -0.83 28.56
N GLY A 623 14.01 -0.55 28.45
CA GLY A 623 13.08 -1.34 27.66
C GLY A 623 13.44 -1.34 26.17
N ASN A 624 13.62 -0.15 25.58
CA ASN A 624 13.95 -0.02 24.16
C ASN A 624 15.33 -0.64 23.83
N GLU A 625 16.32 -0.47 24.71
CA GLU A 625 17.64 -1.13 24.60
C GLU A 625 17.53 -2.66 24.71
N GLY A 626 16.69 -3.16 25.61
CA GLY A 626 16.41 -4.58 25.80
C GLY A 626 15.81 -5.23 24.55
N VAL A 627 14.85 -4.55 23.92
CA VAL A 627 14.22 -4.99 22.67
C VAL A 627 15.22 -4.99 21.52
N LEU A 628 16.00 -3.92 21.38
CA LEU A 628 16.99 -3.83 20.32
C LEU A 628 18.07 -4.91 20.47
N ARG A 629 18.55 -5.13 21.70
CA ARG A 629 19.47 -6.22 22.04
C ARG A 629 18.92 -7.58 21.65
N ALA A 630 17.65 -7.87 21.97
CA ALA A 630 17.01 -9.13 21.59
C ALA A 630 17.00 -9.32 20.07
N ARG A 631 16.63 -8.29 19.30
CA ARG A 631 16.62 -8.34 17.82
C ARG A 631 18.02 -8.46 17.23
N TYR A 632 19.00 -7.79 17.80
CA TYR A 632 20.39 -7.88 17.34
C TYR A 632 21.04 -9.22 17.70
N GLU A 633 20.70 -9.82 18.82
CA GLU A 633 21.17 -11.17 19.14
C GLU A 633 20.59 -12.21 18.17
N ASP A 634 19.31 -12.08 17.81
CA ASP A 634 18.69 -12.91 16.77
C ASP A 634 19.42 -12.74 15.43
N ALA A 635 19.65 -11.50 15.00
CA ALA A 635 20.40 -11.21 13.77
C ALA A 635 21.84 -11.75 13.84
N ALA A 636 22.54 -11.58 14.97
CA ALA A 636 23.89 -12.07 15.17
C ALA A 636 23.97 -13.61 15.18
N PHE A 637 22.94 -14.28 15.70
CA PHE A 637 22.82 -15.74 15.64
C PHE A 637 22.74 -16.21 14.18
N PHE A 638 21.81 -15.66 13.39
CA PHE A 638 21.66 -16.04 11.98
C PHE A 638 22.91 -15.71 11.17
N TRP A 639 23.50 -14.53 11.40
CA TRP A 639 24.72 -14.09 10.73
C TRP A 639 25.90 -15.04 10.99
N ARG A 640 26.14 -15.43 12.25
CA ARG A 640 27.22 -16.38 12.60
C ARG A 640 26.97 -17.76 12.00
N ALA A 641 25.72 -18.24 12.05
CA ALA A 641 25.35 -19.53 11.48
C ALA A 641 25.56 -19.53 9.95
N ASP A 642 25.14 -18.47 9.27
CA ASP A 642 25.28 -18.32 7.83
C ASP A 642 26.76 -18.22 7.41
N LEU A 643 27.60 -17.47 8.14
CA LEU A 643 29.04 -17.36 7.82
C LEU A 643 29.81 -18.69 7.89
N ALA A 644 29.29 -19.70 8.59
CA ALA A 644 29.86 -21.04 8.62
C ALA A 644 29.53 -21.87 7.37
N VAL A 645 28.62 -21.40 6.51
CA VAL A 645 28.14 -22.07 5.31
C VAL A 645 28.66 -21.35 4.07
N LYS A 646 29.19 -22.09 3.09
CA LYS A 646 29.66 -21.47 1.84
C LYS A 646 28.48 -21.03 0.96
N PRO A 647 28.62 -19.96 0.15
CA PRO A 647 27.58 -19.55 -0.80
C PRO A 647 27.05 -20.67 -1.69
N GLU A 648 27.93 -21.55 -2.19
CA GLU A 648 27.52 -22.71 -3.01
C GLU A 648 26.65 -23.69 -2.22
N THR A 649 26.94 -23.89 -0.93
CA THR A 649 26.16 -24.78 -0.06
C THR A 649 24.82 -24.17 0.31
N MET A 650 24.75 -22.86 0.57
CA MET A 650 23.47 -22.16 0.76
C MET A 650 22.57 -22.31 -0.48
N LYS A 651 23.15 -22.19 -1.68
CA LYS A 651 22.43 -22.37 -2.95
C LYS A 651 21.77 -23.75 -3.07
N LEU A 652 22.41 -24.82 -2.57
CA LEU A 652 21.80 -26.17 -2.56
C LEU A 652 20.51 -26.22 -1.73
N GLY A 653 20.36 -25.35 -0.74
CA GLY A 653 19.13 -25.22 0.05
C GLY A 653 17.91 -24.83 -0.78
N LEU A 654 18.11 -24.19 -1.95
CA LEU A 654 17.04 -23.74 -2.83
C LEU A 654 16.28 -24.90 -3.49
N GLU A 655 16.84 -26.12 -3.52
CA GLU A 655 16.13 -27.33 -3.98
C GLU A 655 14.92 -27.65 -3.11
N ARG A 656 14.97 -27.31 -1.81
CA ARG A 656 13.89 -27.54 -0.85
C ARG A 656 12.81 -26.46 -0.90
N LEU A 657 13.12 -25.31 -1.49
CA LEU A 657 12.19 -24.20 -1.61
C LEU A 657 11.40 -24.35 -2.90
N ALA A 658 10.14 -24.75 -2.82
CA ALA A 658 9.31 -24.90 -4.00
C ALA A 658 8.86 -23.51 -4.54
N PHE A 659 9.10 -23.28 -5.84
CA PHE A 659 8.73 -22.03 -6.50
C PHE A 659 7.29 -22.09 -7.04
N GLU A 660 6.99 -23.04 -7.94
CA GLU A 660 5.67 -23.29 -8.54
C GLU A 660 5.61 -24.76 -8.99
N GLU A 661 4.45 -25.42 -8.94
CA GLU A 661 4.30 -26.86 -9.22
C GLU A 661 4.81 -27.28 -10.61
N ARG A 662 4.56 -26.47 -11.65
CA ARG A 662 5.00 -26.74 -13.03
C ARG A 662 6.36 -26.13 -13.36
N LEU A 663 6.79 -25.11 -12.62
CA LEU A 663 8.09 -24.43 -12.83
C LEU A 663 9.23 -24.95 -11.93
N GLY A 664 8.91 -25.83 -10.98
CA GLY A 664 9.87 -26.50 -10.12
C GLY A 664 10.23 -25.75 -8.84
N SER A 665 11.46 -25.98 -8.38
CA SER A 665 12.05 -25.39 -7.18
C SER A 665 12.65 -24.00 -7.44
N MET A 666 13.03 -23.31 -6.37
CA MET A 666 13.84 -22.09 -6.46
C MET A 666 15.22 -22.39 -7.07
N ALA A 667 15.77 -23.60 -6.89
CA ALA A 667 16.99 -24.01 -7.59
C ALA A 667 16.78 -24.00 -9.11
N ASP A 668 15.71 -24.63 -9.62
CA ASP A 668 15.38 -24.63 -11.06
C ASP A 668 15.24 -23.21 -11.62
N ARG A 669 14.60 -22.32 -10.84
CA ARG A 669 14.49 -20.90 -11.17
C ARG A 669 15.84 -20.22 -11.26
N THR A 670 16.73 -20.41 -10.28
CA THR A 670 18.07 -19.79 -10.32
C THR A 670 18.89 -20.25 -11.53
N GLU A 671 18.74 -21.51 -11.94
CA GLU A 671 19.41 -22.02 -13.15
C GLU A 671 18.90 -21.33 -14.42
N ARG A 672 17.58 -21.12 -14.52
CA ARG A 672 16.99 -20.38 -15.64
C ARG A 672 17.46 -18.94 -15.67
N ILE A 673 17.46 -18.24 -14.52
CA ILE A 673 17.96 -16.86 -14.43
C ILE A 673 19.41 -16.79 -14.91
N ALA A 674 20.26 -17.71 -14.44
CA ALA A 674 21.65 -17.79 -14.86
C ALA A 674 21.79 -18.02 -16.37
N ALA A 675 20.98 -18.90 -16.96
CA ALA A 675 20.99 -19.19 -18.38
C ALA A 675 20.50 -17.98 -19.21
N VAL A 676 19.36 -17.37 -18.85
CA VAL A 676 18.82 -16.19 -19.53
C VAL A 676 19.82 -15.03 -19.51
N ALA A 677 20.47 -14.77 -18.37
CA ALA A 677 21.45 -13.70 -18.27
C ALA A 677 22.66 -13.92 -19.19
N ARG A 678 23.16 -15.15 -19.30
CA ARG A 678 24.24 -15.51 -20.23
C ARG A 678 23.81 -15.38 -21.68
N GLU A 679 22.64 -15.91 -22.04
CA GLU A 679 22.10 -15.82 -23.40
C GLU A 679 21.88 -14.37 -23.83
N LEU A 680 21.39 -13.49 -22.95
CA LEU A 680 21.30 -12.05 -23.23
C LEU A 680 22.67 -11.42 -23.49
N GLY A 681 23.71 -11.85 -22.74
CA GLY A 681 25.08 -11.39 -22.92
C GLY A 681 25.81 -11.98 -24.13
N ASP A 682 25.33 -13.08 -24.70
CA ASP A 682 25.95 -13.80 -25.83
C ASP A 682 25.20 -13.71 -27.15
N ALA A 683 23.90 -13.43 -27.11
CA ALA A 683 23.06 -13.33 -28.29
C ALA A 683 23.61 -12.30 -29.29
N ALA A 684 23.57 -12.64 -30.58
CA ALA A 684 23.95 -11.73 -31.65
C ALA A 684 22.80 -10.77 -32.01
N VAL A 685 23.15 -9.59 -32.50
CA VAL A 685 22.21 -8.67 -33.16
C VAL A 685 21.65 -9.36 -34.40
N ALA A 686 20.32 -9.41 -34.50
CA ALA A 686 19.65 -10.02 -35.63
C ALA A 686 19.94 -9.24 -36.91
N ALA A 687 20.32 -9.95 -37.98
CA ALA A 687 20.43 -9.36 -39.31
C ALA A 687 19.06 -9.42 -40.01
N PRO A 688 18.72 -8.42 -40.84
CA PRO A 688 17.60 -8.54 -41.77
C PRO A 688 17.71 -9.79 -42.64
N GLU A 689 16.58 -10.38 -43.04
CA GLU A 689 16.56 -11.54 -43.93
C GLU A 689 17.38 -11.27 -45.21
N GLY A 690 18.37 -12.13 -45.48
CA GLY A 690 19.27 -12.01 -46.64
C GLY A 690 20.56 -11.21 -46.42
N VAL A 691 20.82 -10.69 -45.20
CA VAL A 691 22.05 -9.97 -44.84
C VAL A 691 22.91 -10.81 -43.88
N GLN A 692 24.23 -10.84 -44.10
CA GLN A 692 25.16 -11.50 -43.18
C GLN A 692 25.20 -10.74 -41.83
N SER A 693 25.01 -11.47 -40.73
CA SER A 693 25.14 -10.91 -39.38
C SER A 693 26.53 -10.32 -39.16
N SER A 694 26.58 -9.12 -38.57
CA SER A 694 27.84 -8.43 -38.23
C SER A 694 28.65 -9.17 -37.17
N GLY A 695 28.05 -10.16 -36.49
CA GLY A 695 28.66 -10.84 -35.34
C GLY A 695 28.65 -10.00 -34.06
N ASP A 696 28.04 -8.81 -34.09
CA ASP A 696 27.89 -7.96 -32.92
C ASP A 696 26.93 -8.61 -31.92
N ARG A 697 27.24 -8.47 -30.63
CA ARG A 697 26.41 -8.99 -29.54
C ARG A 697 25.34 -7.98 -29.16
N LEU A 698 24.20 -8.46 -28.68
CA LEU A 698 23.12 -7.62 -28.13
C LEU A 698 23.66 -6.74 -27.00
N VAL A 699 24.57 -7.28 -26.18
CA VAL A 699 25.21 -6.55 -25.09
C VAL A 699 26.74 -6.66 -25.22
N PRO A 700 27.46 -5.55 -25.45
CA PRO A 700 28.90 -5.56 -25.61
C PRO A 700 29.61 -5.63 -24.25
N LEU A 701 29.79 -6.84 -23.72
CA LEU A 701 30.52 -7.07 -22.46
C LEU A 701 32.04 -7.13 -22.68
N SER A 702 32.79 -6.46 -21.82
CA SER A 702 34.24 -6.68 -21.67
C SER A 702 34.55 -8.08 -21.12
N GLY A 703 35.82 -8.50 -21.22
CA GLY A 703 36.25 -9.81 -20.69
C GLY A 703 36.05 -9.95 -19.18
N GLU A 704 36.26 -8.87 -18.43
CA GLU A 704 36.06 -8.84 -16.96
C GLU A 704 34.57 -8.86 -16.59
N GLU A 705 33.74 -8.10 -17.30
CA GLU A 705 32.28 -8.12 -17.10
C GLU A 705 31.69 -9.49 -17.40
N ARG A 706 32.18 -10.17 -18.45
CA ARG A 706 31.78 -11.52 -18.78
C ARG A 706 32.14 -12.52 -17.68
N GLN A 707 33.39 -12.46 -17.19
CA GLN A 707 33.81 -13.31 -16.07
C GLN A 707 32.98 -13.04 -14.81
N THR A 708 32.68 -11.76 -14.54
CA THR A 708 31.83 -11.34 -13.43
C THR A 708 30.41 -11.89 -13.58
N LEU A 709 29.80 -11.76 -14.76
CA LEU A 709 28.48 -12.30 -15.07
C LEU A 709 28.44 -13.82 -14.88
N ASP A 710 29.42 -14.54 -15.42
CA ASP A 710 29.48 -15.99 -15.34
C ASP A 710 29.58 -16.50 -13.90
N ARG A 711 30.41 -15.84 -13.08
CA ARG A 711 30.58 -16.20 -11.67
C ARG A 711 29.36 -15.80 -10.83
N ALA A 712 28.82 -14.60 -11.01
CA ALA A 712 27.61 -14.16 -10.31
C ALA A 712 26.40 -15.05 -10.67
N ALA A 713 26.26 -15.45 -11.94
CA ALA A 713 25.22 -16.38 -12.39
C ALA A 713 25.32 -17.76 -11.71
N GLN A 714 26.51 -18.22 -11.30
CA GLN A 714 26.65 -19.45 -10.51
C GLN A 714 26.11 -19.31 -9.09
N LEU A 715 26.15 -18.10 -8.53
CA LEU A 715 25.71 -17.80 -7.16
C LEU A 715 24.36 -17.08 -7.11
N VAL A 716 23.64 -16.98 -8.23
CA VAL A 716 22.41 -16.20 -8.31
C VAL A 716 21.40 -16.61 -7.23
N LYS A 717 20.92 -15.63 -6.44
CA LYS A 717 19.98 -15.77 -5.31
C LYS A 717 20.39 -16.80 -4.23
N PHE A 718 21.67 -17.13 -4.09
CA PHE A 718 22.13 -18.12 -3.10
C PHE A 718 21.72 -17.76 -1.66
N ASP A 719 21.65 -16.46 -1.38
CA ASP A 719 21.35 -15.90 -0.07
C ASP A 719 19.90 -16.15 0.37
N LEU A 720 18.97 -16.48 -0.55
CA LEU A 720 17.65 -16.97 -0.17
C LEU A 720 17.69 -18.27 0.64
N GLY A 721 18.79 -19.03 0.55
CA GLY A 721 19.04 -20.22 1.36
C GLY A 721 19.68 -19.91 2.72
N SER A 722 19.95 -18.64 3.05
CA SER A 722 20.53 -18.22 4.33
C SER A 722 19.44 -18.00 5.38
N GLN A 723 19.76 -18.27 6.65
CA GLN A 723 18.82 -18.05 7.75
C GLN A 723 18.47 -16.57 7.91
N MET A 724 19.46 -15.68 7.71
CA MET A 724 19.24 -14.23 7.78
C MET A 724 18.19 -13.75 6.79
N VAL A 725 18.24 -14.21 5.52
CA VAL A 725 17.29 -13.76 4.51
C VAL A 725 15.92 -14.42 4.68
N VAL A 726 15.87 -15.66 5.19
CA VAL A 726 14.61 -16.30 5.58
C VAL A 726 13.89 -15.47 6.66
N GLU A 727 14.61 -14.96 7.65
CA GLU A 727 14.04 -14.10 8.70
C GLU A 727 13.78 -12.66 8.20
N LEU A 728 14.73 -12.06 7.47
CA LEU A 728 14.71 -10.68 7.00
C LEU A 728 14.78 -10.63 5.46
N THR A 729 13.70 -11.05 4.81
CA THR A 729 13.60 -11.15 3.35
C THR A 729 13.96 -9.86 2.59
N SER A 730 13.76 -8.69 3.20
CA SER A 730 14.15 -7.42 2.58
C SER A 730 15.66 -7.22 2.42
N LEU A 731 16.48 -8.05 3.07
CA LEU A 731 17.93 -8.01 2.95
C LEU A 731 18.48 -8.90 1.82
N ALA A 732 17.63 -9.67 1.12
CA ALA A 732 18.05 -10.45 -0.05
C ALA A 732 18.82 -9.59 -1.05
N GLY A 733 19.95 -10.00 -1.61
CA GLY A 733 20.85 -9.18 -2.43
C GLY A 733 21.88 -8.39 -1.62
N THR A 734 21.49 -7.73 -0.52
CA THR A 734 22.45 -7.13 0.42
C THR A 734 23.26 -8.23 1.09
N MET A 735 22.58 -9.27 1.60
CA MET A 735 23.24 -10.43 2.18
C MET A 735 24.06 -11.20 1.13
N ALA A 736 23.57 -11.31 -0.11
CA ALA A 736 24.34 -11.90 -1.20
C ALA A 736 25.71 -11.22 -1.37
N ARG A 737 25.76 -9.88 -1.36
CA ARG A 737 27.01 -9.11 -1.43
C ARG A 737 27.90 -9.36 -0.22
N GLU A 738 27.35 -9.20 0.99
CA GLU A 738 28.12 -9.30 2.23
C GLU A 738 28.73 -10.69 2.45
N TYR A 739 27.97 -11.74 2.13
CA TYR A 739 28.43 -13.13 2.21
C TYR A 739 29.41 -13.48 1.08
N ALA A 740 29.18 -13.02 -0.15
CA ALA A 740 30.10 -13.25 -1.26
C ALA A 740 31.48 -12.63 -0.99
N LEU A 741 31.54 -11.38 -0.51
CA LEU A 741 32.79 -10.71 -0.15
C LEU A 741 33.56 -11.47 0.94
N ARG A 742 32.86 -11.94 1.98
CA ARG A 742 33.47 -12.69 3.09
C ARG A 742 33.88 -14.11 2.70
N ALA A 743 33.21 -14.69 1.71
CA ALA A 743 33.60 -15.96 1.09
C ALA A 743 34.79 -15.82 0.13
N GLY A 744 35.25 -14.60 -0.15
CA GLY A 744 36.42 -14.32 -0.98
C GLY A 744 36.11 -14.06 -2.47
N GLU A 745 34.84 -13.83 -2.84
CA GLU A 745 34.48 -13.39 -4.18
C GLU A 745 34.99 -11.98 -4.49
N SER A 746 35.16 -11.65 -5.78
CA SER A 746 35.58 -10.31 -6.17
C SER A 746 34.50 -9.26 -5.84
N PRO A 747 34.89 -7.99 -5.57
CA PRO A 747 33.94 -6.91 -5.40
C PRO A 747 32.97 -6.73 -6.58
N SER A 748 33.41 -7.02 -7.81
CA SER A 748 32.56 -6.97 -9.01
C SER A 748 31.46 -8.04 -8.99
N VAL A 749 31.75 -9.27 -8.56
CA VAL A 749 30.76 -10.36 -8.43
C VAL A 749 29.77 -10.03 -7.32
N ALA A 750 30.26 -9.57 -6.17
CA ALA A 750 29.40 -9.19 -5.05
C ALA A 750 28.47 -8.01 -5.41
N ALA A 751 28.97 -7.03 -6.17
CA ALA A 751 28.15 -5.93 -6.70
C ALA A 751 27.08 -6.42 -7.68
N ALA A 752 27.42 -7.32 -8.62
CA ALA A 752 26.46 -7.88 -9.57
C ALA A 752 25.34 -8.68 -8.88
N LEU A 753 25.66 -9.41 -7.80
CA LEU A 753 24.68 -10.14 -6.99
C LEU A 753 23.72 -9.21 -6.24
N TYR A 754 24.21 -8.09 -5.73
CA TYR A 754 23.36 -7.04 -5.14
C TYR A 754 22.47 -6.37 -6.19
N ASP A 755 23.05 -5.99 -7.32
CA ASP A 755 22.41 -5.28 -8.42
C ASP A 755 21.25 -6.06 -9.06
N MET A 756 21.31 -7.40 -9.04
CA MET A 756 20.21 -8.25 -9.55
C MET A 756 18.86 -7.92 -8.89
N GLU A 757 18.86 -7.66 -7.57
CA GLU A 757 17.63 -7.33 -6.83
C GLU A 757 17.14 -5.90 -7.15
N GLN A 758 17.96 -5.07 -7.80
CA GLN A 758 17.63 -3.69 -8.13
C GLN A 758 16.94 -3.58 -9.51
N PRO A 759 15.95 -2.69 -9.66
CA PRO A 759 15.26 -1.93 -8.62
C PRO A 759 14.23 -2.78 -7.86
N ARG A 760 14.20 -2.69 -6.53
CA ARG A 760 13.23 -3.43 -5.68
C ARG A 760 11.80 -2.87 -5.73
N SER A 761 11.66 -1.60 -6.09
CA SER A 761 10.40 -0.86 -6.14
C SER A 761 10.41 0.12 -7.30
N ALA A 762 9.24 0.59 -7.73
CA ALA A 762 9.16 1.60 -8.78
C ALA A 762 9.85 2.88 -8.32
N GLY A 763 10.80 3.39 -9.12
CA GLY A 763 11.61 4.57 -8.77
C GLY A 763 12.75 4.29 -7.76
N GLY A 764 12.99 3.03 -7.39
CA GLY A 764 14.11 2.66 -6.52
C GLY A 764 15.48 2.73 -7.21
N THR A 765 16.53 2.50 -6.43
CA THR A 765 17.91 2.42 -6.93
C THR A 765 18.02 1.40 -8.06
N LEU A 766 18.73 1.77 -9.13
CA LEU A 766 18.96 0.91 -10.29
C LEU A 766 20.24 0.07 -10.08
N PRO A 767 20.42 -1.02 -10.84
CA PRO A 767 21.71 -1.69 -10.94
C PRO A 767 22.83 -0.67 -11.23
N ALA A 768 24.02 -0.88 -10.68
CA ALA A 768 25.19 -0.04 -10.96
C ALA A 768 26.10 -0.64 -12.04
N THR A 769 26.01 -1.95 -12.29
CA THR A 769 26.88 -2.71 -13.19
C THR A 769 26.11 -3.37 -14.33
N VAL A 770 26.73 -3.52 -15.51
CA VAL A 770 26.10 -4.21 -16.65
C VAL A 770 25.83 -5.70 -16.35
N PRO A 771 26.74 -6.47 -15.72
CA PRO A 771 26.44 -7.85 -15.29
C PRO A 771 25.24 -7.94 -14.32
N GLY A 772 25.16 -7.01 -13.36
CA GLY A 772 24.02 -6.92 -12.44
C GLY A 772 22.71 -6.58 -13.13
N ALA A 773 22.74 -5.66 -14.09
CA ALA A 773 21.58 -5.32 -14.92
C ALA A 773 21.08 -6.52 -15.74
N LEU A 774 21.98 -7.33 -16.31
CA LEU A 774 21.62 -8.56 -17.02
C LEU A 774 20.96 -9.59 -16.12
N LEU A 775 21.48 -9.81 -14.90
CA LEU A 775 20.85 -10.70 -13.92
C LEU A 775 19.49 -10.17 -13.46
N SER A 776 19.37 -8.86 -13.26
CA SER A 776 18.13 -8.17 -12.91
C SER A 776 17.05 -8.34 -13.98
N LEU A 777 17.42 -8.22 -15.27
CA LEU A 777 16.53 -8.51 -16.39
C LEU A 777 16.14 -9.98 -16.43
N ALA A 778 17.12 -10.89 -16.31
CA ALA A 778 16.88 -12.33 -16.36
C ALA A 778 15.89 -12.81 -15.28
N ASP A 779 16.01 -12.32 -14.04
CA ASP A 779 15.07 -12.64 -12.96
C ASP A 779 13.63 -12.23 -13.27
N ARG A 780 13.47 -11.02 -13.84
CA ARG A 780 12.15 -10.47 -14.18
C ARG A 780 11.55 -11.14 -15.41
N LEU A 781 12.37 -11.48 -16.40
CA LEU A 781 11.97 -12.22 -17.60
C LEU A 781 11.55 -13.64 -17.27
N ASP A 782 12.31 -14.36 -16.45
CA ASP A 782 11.96 -15.70 -15.97
C ASP A 782 10.59 -15.69 -15.27
N LEU A 783 10.38 -14.72 -14.37
CA LEU A 783 9.12 -14.61 -13.63
C LEU A 783 7.94 -14.30 -14.56
N LEU A 784 8.09 -13.34 -15.49
CA LEU A 784 7.05 -12.97 -16.45
C LEU A 784 6.72 -14.16 -17.37
N VAL A 785 7.72 -14.73 -18.04
CA VAL A 785 7.53 -15.80 -19.01
C VAL A 785 7.02 -17.08 -18.35
N GLY A 786 7.59 -17.45 -17.20
CA GLY A 786 7.17 -18.63 -16.45
C GLY A 786 5.71 -18.56 -16.04
N LEU A 787 5.28 -17.45 -15.43
CA LEU A 787 3.92 -17.31 -14.91
C LEU A 787 2.87 -17.15 -16.01
N PHE A 788 3.16 -16.40 -17.08
CA PHE A 788 2.26 -16.36 -18.25
C PHE A 788 2.20 -17.74 -18.94
N GLY A 789 3.31 -18.46 -19.05
CA GLY A 789 3.38 -19.80 -19.65
C GLY A 789 2.55 -20.85 -18.91
N VAL A 790 2.40 -20.74 -17.58
CA VAL A 790 1.55 -21.65 -16.79
C VAL A 790 0.11 -21.14 -16.61
N GLY A 791 -0.23 -19.97 -17.15
CA GLY A 791 -1.57 -19.36 -17.06
C GLY A 791 -1.86 -18.63 -15.73
N ALA A 792 -0.82 -18.22 -15.00
CA ALA A 792 -0.90 -17.51 -13.72
C ALA A 792 -0.78 -15.99 -13.88
N SER A 793 -1.48 -15.40 -14.86
CA SER A 793 -1.45 -13.95 -15.12
C SER A 793 -2.28 -13.15 -14.10
N PRO A 794 -1.95 -11.87 -13.84
CA PRO A 794 -2.69 -11.05 -12.87
C PRO A 794 -4.10 -10.75 -13.37
N THR A 795 -5.10 -10.80 -12.49
CA THR A 795 -6.50 -10.45 -12.80
C THR A 795 -6.99 -9.30 -11.94
N GLY A 796 -7.60 -8.28 -12.56
CA GLY A 796 -8.13 -7.10 -11.85
C GLY A 796 -7.05 -6.39 -11.03
N SER A 797 -7.30 -6.21 -9.72
CA SER A 797 -6.36 -5.61 -8.76
C SER A 797 -5.39 -6.62 -8.15
N SER A 798 -5.67 -7.93 -8.21
CA SER A 798 -4.84 -8.98 -7.62
C SER A 798 -3.55 -9.17 -8.43
N ASP A 799 -2.40 -9.23 -7.75
CA ASP A 799 -1.09 -9.56 -8.32
C ASP A 799 -0.26 -10.32 -7.28
N PRO A 800 -0.59 -11.60 -7.03
CA PRO A 800 -0.02 -12.36 -5.92
C PRO A 800 1.48 -12.66 -6.10
N PHE A 801 1.99 -12.60 -7.34
CA PHE A 801 3.38 -12.89 -7.67
C PHE A 801 4.21 -11.63 -8.01
N GLY A 802 3.61 -10.44 -7.94
CA GLY A 802 4.31 -9.18 -8.19
C GLY A 802 4.73 -8.95 -9.65
N LEU A 803 3.97 -9.48 -10.62
CA LEU A 803 4.25 -9.35 -12.04
C LEU A 803 4.24 -7.89 -12.52
N ARG A 804 3.38 -7.03 -11.94
CA ARG A 804 3.39 -5.59 -12.23
C ARG A 804 4.72 -4.96 -11.82
N ARG A 805 5.22 -5.32 -10.65
CA ARG A 805 6.50 -4.83 -10.12
C ARG A 805 7.67 -5.31 -10.98
N ALA A 806 7.64 -6.58 -11.40
CA ALA A 806 8.66 -7.15 -12.27
C ALA A 806 8.71 -6.43 -13.64
N ALA A 807 7.55 -6.19 -14.26
CA ALA A 807 7.46 -5.45 -15.52
C ALA A 807 7.99 -4.01 -15.39
N LEU A 808 7.59 -3.27 -14.35
CA LEU A 808 8.08 -1.90 -14.11
C LEU A 808 9.59 -1.87 -13.88
N GLY A 809 10.14 -2.83 -13.11
CA GLY A 809 11.59 -2.93 -12.90
C GLY A 809 12.36 -3.27 -14.17
N LEU A 810 11.83 -4.16 -15.01
CA LEU A 810 12.42 -4.53 -16.31
C LEU A 810 12.51 -3.29 -17.23
N ILE A 811 11.42 -2.53 -17.31
CA ILE A 811 11.36 -1.27 -18.05
C ILE A 811 12.40 -0.29 -17.53
N SER A 812 12.47 -0.08 -16.21
CA SER A 812 13.43 0.86 -15.60
C SER A 812 14.89 0.50 -15.92
N VAL A 813 15.24 -0.78 -15.93
CA VAL A 813 16.60 -1.22 -16.30
C VAL A 813 16.87 -0.97 -17.78
N LEU A 814 15.96 -1.37 -18.68
CA LEU A 814 16.13 -1.16 -20.13
C LEU A 814 16.24 0.32 -20.51
N ARG A 815 15.56 1.22 -19.79
CA ARG A 815 15.62 2.68 -20.00
C ARG A 815 16.93 3.30 -19.55
N SER A 816 17.60 2.71 -18.56
CA SER A 816 18.71 3.37 -17.85
C SER A 816 20.09 2.93 -18.31
N PHE A 817 20.17 1.86 -19.10
CA PHE A 817 21.44 1.27 -19.55
C PHE A 817 21.58 1.37 -21.09
N PRO A 818 22.35 2.33 -21.61
CA PRO A 818 22.58 2.48 -23.05
C PRO A 818 23.17 1.24 -23.73
N GLN A 819 23.98 0.46 -23.01
CA GLN A 819 24.55 -0.80 -23.48
C GLN A 819 23.50 -1.87 -23.80
N LEU A 820 22.28 -1.73 -23.25
CA LEU A 820 21.16 -2.65 -23.45
C LEU A 820 20.21 -2.18 -24.56
N ARG A 821 20.53 -1.11 -25.32
CA ARG A 821 19.65 -0.56 -26.37
C ARG A 821 19.17 -1.60 -27.39
N GLN A 822 20.02 -2.58 -27.71
CA GLN A 822 19.71 -3.64 -28.67
C GLN A 822 18.87 -4.78 -28.07
N VAL A 823 18.67 -4.80 -26.75
CA VAL A 823 17.81 -5.77 -26.06
C VAL A 823 16.37 -5.28 -26.14
N THR A 824 15.59 -5.84 -27.06
CA THR A 824 14.15 -5.56 -27.10
C THR A 824 13.36 -6.47 -26.17
N VAL A 825 12.20 -5.99 -25.69
CA VAL A 825 11.31 -6.74 -24.81
C VAL A 825 10.89 -8.06 -25.46
N SER A 826 10.46 -8.04 -26.72
CA SER A 826 10.08 -9.23 -27.48
C SER A 826 11.20 -10.26 -27.55
N ARG A 827 12.44 -9.82 -27.85
CA ARG A 827 13.58 -10.72 -27.97
C ARG A 827 13.98 -11.30 -26.62
N ALA A 828 13.97 -10.48 -25.57
CA ALA A 828 14.31 -10.89 -24.22
C ALA A 828 13.31 -11.91 -23.66
N LEU A 829 12.00 -11.69 -23.88
CA LEU A 829 10.95 -12.65 -23.52
C LEU A 829 11.12 -13.98 -24.26
N ARG A 830 11.45 -13.95 -25.56
CA ARG A 830 11.68 -15.17 -26.34
C ARG A 830 12.91 -15.95 -25.84
N ILE A 831 14.01 -15.27 -25.52
CA ILE A 831 15.19 -15.92 -24.91
C ILE A 831 14.81 -16.64 -23.61
N ALA A 832 14.02 -15.99 -22.74
CA ALA A 832 13.57 -16.63 -21.51
C ALA A 832 12.64 -17.83 -21.76
N ALA A 833 11.78 -17.78 -22.78
CA ALA A 833 10.96 -18.92 -23.17
C ALA A 833 11.79 -20.08 -23.74
N ASP A 834 12.79 -19.78 -24.56
CA ASP A 834 13.70 -20.79 -25.13
C ASP A 834 14.48 -21.51 -24.01
N VAL A 835 14.97 -20.76 -23.02
CA VAL A 835 15.61 -21.33 -21.82
C VAL A 835 14.64 -22.20 -21.02
N LEU A 836 13.42 -21.74 -20.79
CA LEU A 836 12.39 -22.48 -20.06
C LEU A 836 12.00 -23.79 -20.79
N ALA A 837 11.97 -23.77 -22.12
CA ALA A 837 11.71 -24.94 -22.95
C ALA A 837 12.79 -26.03 -22.79
N THR A 838 14.04 -25.67 -22.47
CA THR A 838 15.10 -26.66 -22.19
C THR A 838 14.81 -27.51 -20.95
N GLN A 839 13.97 -27.00 -20.04
CA GLN A 839 13.46 -27.74 -18.86
C GLN A 839 12.14 -28.47 -19.15
N GLY A 840 11.71 -28.56 -20.41
CA GLY A 840 10.50 -29.28 -20.82
C GLY A 840 9.20 -28.50 -20.62
N ILE A 841 9.28 -27.19 -20.39
CA ILE A 841 8.12 -26.32 -20.17
C ILE A 841 7.94 -25.43 -21.40
N GLU A 842 7.00 -25.80 -22.28
CA GLU A 842 6.70 -25.01 -23.49
C GLU A 842 5.86 -23.78 -23.16
N VAL A 843 6.26 -22.64 -23.72
CA VAL A 843 5.50 -21.37 -23.66
C VAL A 843 4.90 -21.10 -25.04
N THR A 844 3.60 -20.89 -25.09
CA THR A 844 2.91 -20.61 -26.35
C THR A 844 3.22 -19.19 -26.85
N ASP A 845 3.18 -18.98 -28.17
CA ASP A 845 3.31 -17.63 -28.76
C ASP A 845 2.25 -16.65 -28.22
N SER A 846 1.05 -17.15 -27.90
CA SER A 846 -0.01 -16.35 -27.27
C SER A 846 0.41 -15.85 -25.89
N ALA A 847 0.98 -16.72 -25.05
CA ALA A 847 1.44 -16.32 -23.72
C ALA A 847 2.60 -15.30 -23.79
N LEU A 848 3.49 -15.44 -24.77
CA LEU A 848 4.54 -14.45 -25.03
C LEU A 848 3.98 -13.10 -25.48
N ALA A 849 2.98 -13.11 -26.37
CA ALA A 849 2.31 -11.89 -26.82
C ALA A 849 1.58 -11.19 -25.67
N GLU A 850 0.89 -11.94 -24.80
CA GLU A 850 0.25 -11.40 -23.60
C GLU A 850 1.27 -10.80 -22.61
N ALA A 851 2.40 -11.47 -22.38
CA ALA A 851 3.47 -10.94 -21.54
C ALA A 851 4.09 -9.66 -22.12
N HIS A 852 4.29 -9.61 -23.44
CA HIS A 852 4.78 -8.43 -24.14
C HIS A 852 3.81 -7.25 -24.02
N GLU A 853 2.53 -7.47 -24.33
CA GLU A 853 1.48 -6.45 -24.20
C GLU A 853 1.40 -5.94 -22.77
N PHE A 854 1.51 -6.84 -21.78
CA PHE A 854 1.52 -6.48 -20.39
C PHE A 854 2.68 -5.54 -20.04
N VAL A 855 3.90 -5.78 -20.53
CA VAL A 855 5.05 -4.87 -20.33
C VAL A 855 4.82 -3.53 -21.03
N VAL A 856 4.38 -3.54 -22.30
CA VAL A 856 4.12 -2.31 -23.08
C VAL A 856 3.07 -1.41 -22.41
N ARG A 857 1.97 -2.00 -21.90
CA ARG A 857 0.93 -1.26 -21.17
C ARG A 857 1.44 -0.62 -19.89
N ARG A 858 2.44 -1.22 -19.22
CA ARG A 858 3.06 -0.64 -18.02
C ARG A 858 3.99 0.51 -18.38
N TYR A 859 4.71 0.40 -19.50
CA TYR A 859 5.50 1.51 -20.03
C TYR A 859 4.61 2.71 -20.39
N GLU A 860 3.50 2.46 -21.09
CA GLU A 860 2.49 3.49 -21.40
C GLU A 860 2.00 4.21 -20.14
N GLN A 861 1.59 3.45 -19.13
CA GLN A 861 1.09 4.02 -17.87
C GLN A 861 2.16 4.86 -17.17
N GLN A 862 3.43 4.41 -17.13
CA GLN A 862 4.52 5.19 -16.53
C GLN A 862 4.70 6.56 -17.22
N LEU A 863 4.57 6.62 -18.55
CA LEU A 863 4.70 7.89 -19.27
C LEU A 863 3.51 8.83 -18.99
N LEU A 864 2.30 8.29 -18.88
CA LEU A 864 1.10 9.08 -18.55
C LEU A 864 1.18 9.61 -17.11
N ASP A 865 1.61 8.78 -16.16
CA ASP A 865 1.79 9.16 -14.76
C ASP A 865 2.89 10.23 -14.59
N ALA A 866 3.90 10.24 -15.48
CA ALA A 866 4.92 11.29 -15.55
C ALA A 866 4.41 12.61 -16.17
N GLY A 867 3.14 12.69 -16.58
CA GLY A 867 2.50 13.90 -17.09
C GLY A 867 2.67 14.14 -18.59
N HIS A 868 3.13 13.14 -19.35
CA HIS A 868 3.22 13.28 -20.81
C HIS A 868 1.83 13.28 -21.47
N GLN A 869 1.68 14.04 -22.56
CA GLN A 869 0.41 14.14 -23.28
C GLN A 869 0.04 12.80 -23.93
N HIS A 870 -1.23 12.40 -23.79
CA HIS A 870 -1.73 11.11 -24.29
C HIS A 870 -1.43 10.86 -25.79
N ALA A 871 -1.59 11.89 -26.62
CA ALA A 871 -1.31 11.83 -28.05
C ALA A 871 0.18 11.60 -28.38
N VAL A 872 1.08 12.18 -27.59
CA VAL A 872 2.53 12.02 -27.74
C VAL A 872 2.97 10.65 -27.25
N VAL A 873 2.41 10.17 -26.12
CA VAL A 873 2.63 8.81 -25.62
C VAL A 873 2.18 7.77 -26.65
N ALA A 874 0.97 7.93 -27.20
CA ALA A 874 0.45 7.04 -28.25
C ALA A 874 1.33 7.05 -29.51
N ALA A 875 1.96 8.18 -29.85
CA ALA A 875 2.86 8.28 -31.00
C ALA A 875 4.14 7.45 -30.81
N VAL A 876 4.72 7.40 -29.61
CA VAL A 876 5.96 6.66 -29.36
C VAL A 876 5.73 5.20 -28.93
N LEU A 877 4.49 4.83 -28.55
CA LEU A 877 4.17 3.51 -28.03
C LEU A 877 4.59 2.32 -28.94
N PRO A 878 4.53 2.40 -30.28
CA PRO A 878 5.05 1.33 -31.14
C PRO A 878 6.55 1.02 -30.94
N LEU A 879 7.32 1.98 -30.41
CA LEU A 879 8.74 1.83 -30.10
C LEU A 879 8.98 1.20 -28.71
N ALA A 880 7.93 0.95 -27.92
CA ALA A 880 8.06 0.47 -26.54
C ALA A 880 8.74 -0.91 -26.42
N ASP A 881 8.91 -1.63 -27.53
CA ASP A 881 9.76 -2.83 -27.59
C ASP A 881 11.23 -2.52 -27.25
N SER A 882 11.70 -1.29 -27.50
CA SER A 882 12.95 -0.72 -26.98
C SER A 882 12.65 0.54 -26.16
N PRO A 883 12.42 0.40 -24.84
CA PRO A 883 12.01 1.52 -23.98
C PRO A 883 12.94 2.74 -24.02
N ILE A 884 14.25 2.53 -24.15
CA ILE A 884 15.22 3.63 -24.27
C ILE A 884 15.05 4.41 -25.59
N THR A 885 14.76 3.71 -26.70
CA THR A 885 14.52 4.32 -28.01
C THR A 885 13.21 5.10 -28.00
N ALA A 886 12.17 4.55 -27.36
CA ALA A 886 10.90 5.23 -27.17
C ALA A 886 11.04 6.52 -26.33
N ASP A 887 11.83 6.49 -25.25
CA ASP A 887 12.13 7.66 -24.40
C ASP A 887 12.91 8.73 -25.16
N GLU A 888 13.93 8.35 -25.94
CA GLU A 888 14.73 9.26 -26.77
C GLU A 888 13.84 9.95 -27.83
N THR A 889 12.99 9.19 -28.51
CA THR A 889 12.01 9.72 -29.47
C THR A 889 10.99 10.63 -28.80
N LEU A 890 10.48 10.27 -27.61
CA LEU A 890 9.55 11.09 -26.83
C LEU A 890 10.17 12.45 -26.47
N ALA A 891 11.41 12.44 -26.01
CA ALA A 891 12.15 13.65 -25.68
C ALA A 891 12.40 14.52 -26.91
N GLU A 892 12.67 13.92 -28.07
CA GLU A 892 12.83 14.63 -29.35
C GLU A 892 11.50 15.24 -29.84
N VAL A 893 10.38 14.51 -29.78
CA VAL A 893 9.05 15.05 -30.13
C VAL A 893 8.70 16.25 -29.25
N ASN A 894 8.90 16.15 -27.94
CA ASN A 894 8.62 17.24 -27.00
C ASN A 894 9.47 18.48 -27.30
N ARG A 895 10.74 18.31 -27.72
CA ARG A 895 11.61 19.42 -28.12
C ARG A 895 11.18 20.08 -29.43
N ARG A 896 10.65 19.31 -30.38
CA ARG A 896 10.26 19.78 -31.72
C ARG A 896 8.80 20.19 -31.86
N THR A 897 7.98 20.07 -30.81
CA THR A 897 6.55 20.39 -30.87
C THR A 897 6.27 21.84 -31.31
N ALA A 898 7.21 22.77 -31.10
CA ALA A 898 7.12 24.16 -31.54
C ALA A 898 7.94 24.50 -32.81
N ASP A 899 8.59 23.52 -33.45
CA ASP A 899 9.36 23.72 -34.69
C ASP A 899 8.38 23.69 -35.90
N PRO A 900 8.22 24.80 -36.64
CA PRO A 900 7.33 24.85 -37.80
C PRO A 900 7.65 23.78 -38.84
N THR A 901 8.93 23.47 -39.05
CA THR A 901 9.39 22.47 -40.03
C THR A 901 8.91 21.08 -39.64
N PHE A 902 8.95 20.76 -38.34
CA PHE A 902 8.48 19.49 -37.81
C PHE A 902 6.96 19.36 -37.90
N VAL A 903 6.23 20.43 -37.59
CA VAL A 903 4.76 20.48 -37.68
C VAL A 903 4.31 20.27 -39.13
N GLU A 904 4.95 20.96 -40.09
CA GLU A 904 4.65 20.81 -41.51
C GLU A 904 4.97 19.40 -42.03
N LEU A 905 6.11 18.82 -41.62
CA LEU A 905 6.48 17.45 -41.97
C LEU A 905 5.49 16.44 -41.40
N ALA A 906 5.11 16.57 -40.13
CA ALA A 906 4.13 15.69 -39.50
C ALA A 906 2.76 15.76 -40.21
N ALA A 907 2.32 16.97 -40.58
CA ALA A 907 1.08 17.17 -41.33
C ALA A 907 1.15 16.54 -42.74
N ALA A 908 2.28 16.70 -43.44
CA ALA A 908 2.51 16.09 -44.74
C ALA A 908 2.45 14.55 -44.66
N LEU A 909 3.16 13.93 -43.72
CA LEU A 909 3.18 12.47 -43.52
C LEU A 909 1.80 11.92 -43.11
N GLN A 910 1.03 12.66 -42.32
CA GLN A 910 -0.35 12.29 -42.01
C GLN A 910 -1.25 12.32 -43.23
N ARG A 911 -1.09 13.31 -44.13
CA ARG A 911 -1.85 13.39 -45.38
C ARG A 911 -1.53 12.18 -46.27
N VAL A 912 -0.26 11.80 -46.37
CA VAL A 912 0.18 10.57 -47.04
C VAL A 912 -0.51 9.34 -46.43
N ARG A 913 -0.42 9.14 -45.11
CA ARG A 913 -1.04 7.99 -44.43
C ARG A 913 -2.55 7.91 -44.56
N ARG A 914 -3.27 9.04 -44.59
CA ARG A 914 -4.75 9.05 -44.73
C ARG A 914 -5.21 8.63 -46.13
N ILE A 915 -4.38 8.84 -47.15
CA ILE A 915 -4.74 8.62 -48.55
C ILE A 915 -4.31 7.23 -49.02
N VAL A 916 -3.17 6.73 -48.53
CA VAL A 916 -2.63 5.42 -48.91
C VAL A 916 -3.34 4.30 -48.13
N PRO A 917 -4.00 3.33 -48.79
CA PRO A 917 -4.55 2.13 -48.12
C PRO A 917 -3.47 1.34 -47.39
N ASP A 918 -3.77 0.78 -46.21
CA ASP A 918 -2.78 0.07 -45.38
C ASP A 918 -2.09 -1.09 -46.10
N ASP A 919 -2.76 -1.74 -47.07
CA ASP A 919 -2.26 -2.87 -47.87
C ASP A 919 -1.55 -2.48 -49.18
N ALA A 920 -1.44 -1.18 -49.48
CA ALA A 920 -0.76 -0.72 -50.69
C ALA A 920 0.74 -1.04 -50.65
N PRO A 921 1.31 -1.69 -51.69
CA PRO A 921 2.72 -2.03 -51.73
C PRO A 921 3.59 -0.78 -51.96
N ALA A 922 4.71 -0.66 -51.23
CA ALA A 922 5.73 0.36 -51.42
C ALA A 922 6.61 0.13 -52.66
N THR A 923 5.99 -0.16 -53.80
CA THR A 923 6.67 -0.35 -55.09
C THR A 923 5.89 0.37 -56.18
N TYR A 924 6.61 1.02 -57.10
CA TYR A 924 6.01 1.75 -58.22
C TYR A 924 6.86 1.62 -59.47
N ASP A 925 6.21 1.68 -60.63
CA ASP A 925 6.89 1.75 -61.92
C ASP A 925 7.12 3.23 -62.29
N ALA A 926 8.38 3.64 -62.28
CA ALA A 926 8.78 5.01 -62.58
C ALA A 926 8.36 5.49 -63.99
N ALA A 927 8.08 4.57 -64.93
CA ALA A 927 7.59 4.93 -66.26
C ALA A 927 6.20 5.60 -66.23
N HIS A 928 5.42 5.40 -65.15
CA HIS A 928 4.09 5.95 -64.97
C HIS A 928 4.06 7.21 -64.07
N ILE A 929 5.22 7.69 -63.60
CA ILE A 929 5.41 8.94 -62.87
C ILE A 929 5.91 10.00 -63.87
N THR A 930 4.99 10.77 -64.45
CA THR A 930 5.24 11.60 -65.64
C THR A 930 4.92 13.07 -65.46
N GLU A 931 3.98 13.42 -64.58
CA GLU A 931 3.62 14.81 -64.32
C GLU A 931 4.75 15.53 -63.56
N PRO A 932 4.98 16.85 -63.77
CA PRO A 932 6.07 17.58 -63.14
C PRO A 932 6.10 17.46 -61.60
N ALA A 933 4.93 17.50 -60.95
CA ALA A 933 4.79 17.35 -59.50
C ALA A 933 5.13 15.92 -59.01
N GLU A 934 4.80 14.89 -59.80
CA GLU A 934 5.14 13.49 -59.49
C GLU A 934 6.65 13.25 -59.59
N VAL A 935 7.27 13.76 -60.66
CA VAL A 935 8.71 13.65 -60.87
C VAL A 935 9.47 14.40 -59.78
N ALA A 936 9.01 15.59 -59.39
CA ALA A 936 9.60 16.36 -58.29
C ALA A 936 9.54 15.62 -56.96
N LEU A 937 8.37 15.04 -56.60
CA LEU A 937 8.23 14.23 -55.38
C LEU A 937 9.11 12.98 -55.42
N ARG A 938 9.12 12.25 -56.54
CA ARG A 938 9.96 11.06 -56.72
C ARG A 938 11.44 11.40 -56.54
N THR A 939 11.95 12.44 -57.21
CA THR A 939 13.36 12.84 -57.11
C THR A 939 13.73 13.33 -55.71
N ALA A 940 12.82 14.02 -55.02
CA ALA A 940 13.03 14.39 -53.62
C ALA A 940 13.08 13.15 -52.73
N TRP A 941 12.15 12.21 -52.91
CA TRP A 941 12.08 10.95 -52.16
C TRP A 941 13.32 10.06 -52.38
N GLU A 942 13.76 9.87 -53.62
CA GLU A 942 14.97 9.09 -53.95
C GLU A 942 16.23 9.61 -53.24
N ARG A 943 16.32 10.93 -53.01
CA ARG A 943 17.42 11.53 -52.23
C ARG A 943 17.30 11.23 -50.74
N VAL A 944 16.09 11.34 -50.19
CA VAL A 944 15.83 10.98 -48.78
C VAL A 944 16.14 9.50 -48.56
N GLU A 945 15.58 8.63 -49.40
CA GLU A 945 15.82 7.18 -49.34
C GLU A 945 17.32 6.85 -49.41
N ALA A 946 18.07 7.48 -50.33
CA ALA A 946 19.52 7.33 -50.40
C ALA A 946 20.25 7.82 -49.16
N SER A 947 19.82 8.94 -48.55
CA SER A 947 20.43 9.51 -47.33
C SER A 947 20.17 8.65 -46.07
N LEU A 948 19.01 7.99 -46.01
CA LEU A 948 18.64 7.09 -44.91
C LEU A 948 19.40 5.76 -44.98
N GLY A 949 19.88 5.36 -46.16
CA GLY A 949 20.81 4.26 -46.36
C GLY A 949 20.24 2.88 -45.99
N GLY A 950 18.90 2.72 -46.02
CA GLY A 950 18.22 1.47 -45.66
C GLY A 950 18.23 1.12 -44.17
N THR A 951 18.68 2.05 -43.31
CA THR A 951 18.59 1.92 -41.85
C THR A 951 17.42 2.71 -41.31
N THR A 952 16.75 2.22 -40.26
CA THR A 952 15.76 3.03 -39.53
C THR A 952 16.49 4.16 -38.80
N PRO A 953 16.28 5.43 -39.18
CA PRO A 953 16.91 6.57 -38.50
C PRO A 953 16.23 6.84 -37.15
N ASP A 954 16.95 7.53 -36.25
CA ASP A 954 16.29 8.22 -35.14
C ASP A 954 15.43 9.39 -35.65
N LEU A 955 14.54 9.91 -34.79
CA LEU A 955 13.64 10.98 -35.19
C LEU A 955 14.39 12.25 -35.63
N ALA A 956 15.51 12.60 -35.00
CA ALA A 956 16.24 13.81 -35.32
C ALA A 956 16.78 13.76 -36.76
N ARG A 957 17.48 12.66 -37.10
CA ARG A 957 17.98 12.41 -38.45
C ARG A 957 16.85 12.29 -39.46
N PHE A 958 15.76 11.61 -39.11
CA PHE A 958 14.61 11.51 -40.01
C PHE A 958 14.03 12.87 -40.36
N VAL A 959 13.85 13.76 -39.37
CA VAL A 959 13.31 15.11 -39.59
C VAL A 959 14.24 15.95 -40.45
N GLU A 960 15.55 15.90 -40.20
CA GLU A 960 16.55 16.65 -40.97
C GLU A 960 16.59 16.21 -42.44
N GLU A 961 16.59 14.91 -42.69
CA GLU A 961 16.67 14.36 -44.04
C GLU A 961 15.33 14.43 -44.79
N ALA A 962 14.19 14.32 -44.09
CA ALA A 962 12.85 14.34 -44.70
C ALA A 962 12.23 15.75 -44.81
N ALA A 963 12.77 16.79 -44.17
CA ALA A 963 12.26 18.16 -44.34
C ALA A 963 12.11 18.60 -45.82
N PRO A 964 13.03 18.26 -46.75
CA PRO A 964 12.93 18.66 -48.16
C PRO A 964 11.76 18.05 -48.94
N ILE A 965 11.10 16.99 -48.46
CA ILE A 965 9.95 16.38 -49.16
C ILE A 965 8.61 17.07 -48.87
N VAL A 966 8.54 17.97 -47.89
CA VAL A 966 7.30 18.68 -47.49
C VAL A 966 6.70 19.47 -48.65
N ALA A 967 7.46 20.36 -49.28
CA ALA A 967 6.97 21.17 -50.40
C ALA A 967 6.61 20.32 -51.64
N PRO A 968 7.41 19.32 -52.05
CA PRO A 968 7.00 18.36 -53.09
C PRO A 968 5.73 17.57 -52.77
N ILE A 969 5.51 17.17 -51.51
CA ILE A 969 4.25 16.50 -51.10
C ILE A 969 3.05 17.43 -51.26
N ALA A 970 3.19 18.69 -50.85
CA ALA A 970 2.13 19.68 -51.00
C ALA A 970 1.77 19.90 -52.48
N ALA A 971 2.77 20.17 -53.33
CA ALA A 971 2.57 20.33 -54.76
C ALA A 971 1.98 19.07 -55.42
N PHE A 972 2.43 17.88 -55.02
CA PHE A 972 1.85 16.62 -55.50
C PHE A 972 0.37 16.52 -55.19
N PHE A 973 -0.07 16.81 -53.97
CA PHE A 973 -1.48 16.70 -53.64
C PHE A 973 -2.35 17.84 -54.19
N ASP A 974 -1.77 18.98 -54.53
CA ASP A 974 -2.49 20.12 -55.12
C ASP A 974 -2.66 19.94 -56.64
N ASP A 975 -1.64 19.39 -57.31
CA ASP A 975 -1.61 19.27 -58.78
C ASP A 975 -1.96 17.87 -59.31
N VAL A 976 -1.93 16.83 -58.48
CA VAL A 976 -2.07 15.42 -58.92
C VAL A 976 -3.25 14.72 -58.25
N LEU A 977 -4.15 14.15 -59.06
CA LEU A 977 -5.24 13.29 -58.58
C LEU A 977 -4.72 11.88 -58.26
N VAL A 978 -4.51 11.57 -56.98
CA VAL A 978 -3.97 10.26 -56.55
C VAL A 978 -4.82 9.07 -57.04
N MET A 979 -6.14 9.20 -56.97
CA MET A 979 -7.09 8.19 -57.45
C MET A 979 -7.34 8.32 -58.96
N ALA A 980 -6.29 8.13 -59.76
CA ALA A 980 -6.38 8.19 -61.22
C ALA A 980 -7.35 7.14 -61.79
N GLU A 981 -8.00 7.46 -62.92
CA GLU A 981 -8.85 6.51 -63.65
C GLU A 981 -8.03 5.35 -64.22
N ASP A 982 -6.82 5.64 -64.72
CA ASP A 982 -5.85 4.64 -65.16
C ASP A 982 -5.28 3.85 -63.98
N ALA A 983 -5.45 2.53 -64.03
CA ALA A 983 -5.05 1.64 -62.95
C ALA A 983 -3.52 1.57 -62.73
N GLN A 984 -2.72 1.70 -63.79
CA GLN A 984 -1.25 1.65 -63.71
C GLN A 984 -0.71 2.94 -63.12
N VAL A 985 -1.25 4.09 -63.54
CA VAL A 985 -0.90 5.40 -62.98
C VAL A 985 -1.32 5.50 -61.51
N ARG A 986 -2.53 5.05 -61.17
CA ARG A 986 -3.00 5.00 -59.77
C ARG A 986 -2.11 4.13 -58.90
N ALA A 987 -1.73 2.94 -59.38
CA ALA A 987 -0.83 2.05 -58.66
C ALA A 987 0.56 2.68 -58.44
N ALA A 988 1.13 3.36 -59.45
CA ALA A 988 2.41 4.03 -59.31
C ALA A 988 2.37 5.20 -58.31
N ARG A 989 1.32 6.03 -58.34
CA ARG A 989 1.09 7.13 -57.38
C ARG A 989 0.95 6.62 -55.95
N LEU A 990 0.10 5.60 -55.75
CA LEU A 990 -0.08 4.98 -54.43
C LEU A 990 1.20 4.29 -53.95
N GLY A 991 1.95 3.65 -54.85
CA GLY A 991 3.22 3.00 -54.53
C GLY A 991 4.29 4.00 -54.07
N LEU A 992 4.43 5.14 -54.75
CA LEU A 992 5.35 6.21 -54.34
C LEU A 992 5.01 6.77 -52.95
N LEU A 993 3.72 7.02 -52.69
CA LEU A 993 3.25 7.46 -51.38
C LEU A 993 3.40 6.37 -50.30
N ALA A 994 3.20 5.10 -50.66
CA ALA A 994 3.41 3.95 -49.77
C ALA A 994 4.89 3.81 -49.38
N SER A 995 5.85 4.06 -50.29
CA SER A 995 7.28 4.09 -49.96
C SER A 995 7.62 5.14 -48.89
N ILE A 996 7.02 6.35 -48.98
CA ILE A 996 7.19 7.40 -47.97
C ILE A 996 6.56 6.97 -46.62
N ARG A 997 5.34 6.41 -46.66
CA ARG A 997 4.66 5.88 -45.46
C ARG A 997 5.51 4.83 -44.76
N ASP A 998 5.99 3.85 -45.50
CA ASP A 998 6.66 2.66 -44.95
C ASP A 998 8.04 3.00 -44.37
N ALA A 999 8.72 4.00 -44.94
CA ALA A 999 9.95 4.53 -44.36
C ALA A 999 9.73 5.38 -43.10
N ALA A 1000 8.58 6.07 -42.99
CA ALA A 1000 8.24 6.89 -41.83
C ALA A 1000 7.67 6.07 -40.66
N ALA A 1001 7.01 4.94 -40.95
CA ALA A 1001 6.29 4.13 -39.95
C ALA A 1001 7.16 3.59 -38.80
N PRO A 1002 8.41 3.13 -39.02
CA PRO A 1002 9.28 2.64 -37.94
C PRO A 1002 9.82 3.75 -37.02
N VAL A 1003 9.66 5.03 -37.38
CA VAL A 1003 10.18 6.17 -36.60
C VAL A 1003 9.27 6.53 -35.43
N LEU A 1004 7.95 6.59 -35.65
CA LEU A 1004 6.89 6.75 -34.64
C LEU A 1004 5.51 6.63 -35.31
N ASP A 1005 4.43 6.54 -34.52
CA ASP A 1005 3.06 6.63 -35.04
C ASP A 1005 2.66 8.09 -35.32
N TRP A 1006 2.92 8.51 -36.54
CA TRP A 1006 2.59 9.84 -37.05
C TRP A 1006 1.09 10.17 -37.00
N ARG A 1007 0.19 9.18 -36.90
CA ARG A 1007 -1.28 9.40 -36.83
C ARG A 1007 -1.68 9.86 -35.44
N ALA A 1008 -1.16 9.21 -34.40
CA ALA A 1008 -1.40 9.60 -33.02
C ALA A 1008 -0.87 11.01 -32.74
N LEU A 1009 0.31 11.34 -33.27
CA LEU A 1009 0.97 12.64 -33.09
C LEU A 1009 0.14 13.83 -33.60
N GLY A 1010 -0.66 13.66 -34.66
CA GLY A 1010 -1.46 14.76 -35.23
C GLY A 1010 -2.44 15.37 -34.25
N THR A 1011 -2.97 14.57 -33.33
CA THR A 1011 -3.87 15.08 -32.28
C THR A 1011 -3.15 15.93 -31.23
N ALA A 1012 -1.82 15.77 -31.07
CA ALA A 1012 -1.00 16.61 -30.19
C ALA A 1012 -0.65 17.96 -30.84
N LEU A 1013 -0.36 17.96 -32.14
CA LEU A 1013 0.11 19.14 -32.89
C LEU A 1013 -1.03 20.03 -33.41
N SER A 1014 -2.29 19.56 -33.39
CA SER A 1014 -3.46 20.30 -33.92
C SER A 1014 -4.12 21.24 -32.90
N LYS A 1015 -3.43 21.64 -31.82
CA LYS A 1015 -3.94 22.66 -30.89
C LYS A 1015 -3.52 24.05 -31.35
N ASP A 1016 -4.24 24.54 -32.36
CA ASP A 1016 -4.74 25.91 -32.47
C ASP A 1016 -6.10 25.88 -33.20
#